data_AF-A0A4R7FVH9-F1
#
_entry.id   AF-A0A4R7FVH9-F1
#
_cell.length_a   1.000
_cell.length_b   1.000
_cell.length_c   1.000
_cell.angle_alpha   90.00
_cell.angle_beta   90.00
_cell.angle_gamma   90.00
#
_symmetry.space_group_name_H-M   'P 1'
#
loop_
_entity.id
_entity.type
_entity.pdbx_description
1 polymer ?
#
loop_
_entity_poly.entity_id
_entity_poly.type
_entity_poly.pdbx_seq_one_letter_code
_entity_poly.pdbx_strand_id
1 'polypeptide(L)'
;MSIYYLDYCQRLISTLRACHSHGAAFVRRAALSGLVTGLAVLALVPAQAATNVPYLDASGTLQTAATATELITGGGAATLSSGWYVCNAGTAVAYTGTLTVQGDVTLILADGCQMNVTGTATGGAGIDVSGANRLTITAQSTGAGMGALVAAAGVGDFSHPGGAGIGGASSYWNPGRTAGTITINGGAVTVTGGGGGFASGAGIGGGASSEGNGGAGGTVTINGGTVTATGGNAAASGAGIGGGGSSKATAGSGGTLAIHGGTVTATGGQGTYAAGAGIGGGGAYVEGGSGGTVTIDGESVVNANGGRWSGAGIGGGGSNRNDGGSAGAAGTVAIGSDSAVTAYGGGSASAATDPGAPVGAGGTSGMGPGAAQAISGMYRLSVSKDATSSGAGTVSRTGVWMITGKVNMSFTFTPIGGSVIKQVSVNGMGIGTPTSYTASGLTQDTTVVVTFAYPLTGSVAISGSAVVGQSLGVNTAGILQVQPGTLSYQWLRDGSPIAGATGASYTLTAADANQSISVQVGSALYAGVLTSLSVQALPLLTGTIDISGSPVVKQVLTASATGTPAGSTLAYQWLRGGAPIDAALASTHTLVTADIGQAISVQVSATGYGGVLNSSAVTASKITPVITSPQATPITYGQTLASSTPSGAGVDGSFAWVDATTAPSGAGTSSYPATFTPTDPANYNTVALSIAVTTNPTAPTLALAPASLSTITLGGSANVSAALAGATNPTGTVSFSDDGVTLCSARVDGTGTASCSVPGLLLAGDHPIHASYAGDSNNQEATSSVQTLTVNPASVPLPGTGDSASGTAQVSISGPAGCLLDVAPTIAAATQADQLPPDATAPLGLLRFAVKDGGLGGSCSSVQVRTVYPSGSLAGLAAYKYGPHAQMTGATPTTTTGWYALTGAGMVGDAMSYSVADNGDGDSDSTVGRIEDPSAPLRLPGAAAAPTAVPTLGHSELFLLVLLLAGGAVVARRTNRKEGQQ
;
A
#
# COMPACT_ATOMS: atom_id res chain seq x y z
N MET A 1 0.88 -7.00 -9.66
CA MET A 1 1.93 -7.96 -9.26
C MET A 1 3.07 -7.79 -10.26
N SER A 2 4.27 -7.32 -9.97
CA SER A 2 4.98 -6.85 -8.77
C SER A 2 6.19 -6.06 -9.34
N ILE A 3 6.52 -4.83 -8.92
CA ILE A 3 7.34 -4.50 -7.73
C ILE A 3 8.72 -5.17 -7.84
N TYR A 4 9.90 -4.56 -7.74
CA TYR A 4 10.43 -3.23 -7.41
C TYR A 4 11.98 -3.30 -7.57
N TYR A 5 12.66 -2.16 -7.35
CA TYR A 5 14.06 -2.00 -6.91
C TYR A 5 15.21 -2.26 -7.89
N LEU A 6 15.98 -1.20 -8.18
CA LEU A 6 17.44 -1.29 -8.22
C LEU A 6 18.04 0.01 -7.68
N ASP A 7 18.84 -0.14 -6.63
CA ASP A 7 19.69 0.87 -6.01
C ASP A 7 21.17 0.48 -6.23
N TYR A 8 22.04 1.48 -6.31
CA TYR A 8 23.50 1.45 -6.12
C TYR A 8 24.39 0.52 -6.99
N CYS A 9 25.21 1.14 -7.87
CA CYS A 9 26.67 0.87 -7.90
C CYS A 9 27.51 1.96 -8.60
N GLN A 10 28.62 2.26 -7.92
CA GLN A 10 29.67 3.25 -8.07
C GLN A 10 30.62 3.17 -9.32
N ARG A 11 31.25 4.34 -9.60
CA ARG A 11 32.70 4.63 -9.86
C ARG A 11 33.24 4.83 -11.30
N LEU A 12 33.79 6.04 -11.51
CA LEU A 12 35.12 6.39 -12.10
C LEU A 12 35.32 7.92 -11.93
N ILE A 13 36.01 8.48 -10.93
CA ILE A 13 37.47 8.70 -10.72
C ILE A 13 38.18 9.25 -11.98
N SER A 14 38.62 10.52 -12.03
CA SER A 14 39.94 11.01 -11.56
C SER A 14 40.02 12.55 -11.68
N THR A 15 40.14 13.31 -10.57
CA THR A 15 41.36 13.97 -9.98
C THR A 15 41.93 15.15 -10.80
N LEU A 16 42.05 16.37 -10.27
CA LEU A 16 43.02 16.76 -9.24
C LEU A 16 42.61 18.01 -8.44
N ARG A 17 42.71 17.90 -7.11
CA ARG A 17 42.73 18.97 -6.10
C ARG A 17 43.86 18.62 -5.13
N ALA A 18 44.73 19.57 -4.78
CA ALA A 18 45.53 19.66 -3.53
C ALA A 18 46.41 20.94 -3.62
N CYS A 19 46.71 21.72 -2.57
CA CYS A 19 46.60 21.51 -1.14
C CYS A 19 46.61 22.85 -0.35
N HIS A 20 46.08 22.76 0.88
CA HIS A 20 46.09 23.61 2.09
C HIS A 20 47.19 24.68 2.32
N SER A 21 46.83 25.78 3.02
CA SER A 21 47.15 25.99 4.45
C SER A 21 46.73 27.37 5.00
N HIS A 22 46.54 27.44 6.33
CA HIS A 22 46.09 28.58 7.15
C HIS A 22 47.19 29.63 7.42
N GLY A 23 46.80 30.89 7.73
CA GLY A 23 47.61 31.79 8.60
C GLY A 23 47.56 33.30 8.31
N ALA A 24 46.78 34.04 9.13
CA ALA A 24 47.01 35.37 9.75
C ALA A 24 47.52 36.64 9.00
N ALA A 25 46.85 37.77 9.35
CA ALA A 25 47.38 39.11 9.70
C ALA A 25 47.53 40.27 8.66
N PHE A 26 46.75 41.35 8.91
CA PHE A 26 47.13 42.78 9.11
C PHE A 26 48.02 43.58 8.11
N VAL A 27 47.41 44.61 7.48
CA VAL A 27 47.84 46.02 7.19
C VAL A 27 49.17 46.32 6.45
N ARG A 28 49.10 47.03 5.29
CA ARG A 28 49.63 48.41 5.05
C ARG A 28 49.65 48.83 3.57
N ARG A 29 49.42 50.14 3.37
CA ARG A 29 49.68 50.95 2.17
C ARG A 29 51.15 50.89 1.74
N ALA A 30 51.41 51.03 0.43
CA ALA A 30 52.61 51.68 -0.09
C ALA A 30 52.34 52.30 -1.48
N ALA A 31 52.77 53.56 -1.62
CA ALA A 31 52.88 54.32 -2.85
C ALA A 31 54.23 54.03 -3.55
N LEU A 32 54.36 54.42 -4.82
CA LEU A 32 55.51 55.02 -5.53
C LEU A 32 55.26 54.86 -7.06
N SER A 33 54.96 55.91 -7.82
CA SER A 33 55.86 56.93 -8.43
C SER A 33 56.66 56.44 -9.65
N GLY A 34 56.44 57.09 -10.80
CA GLY A 34 57.28 56.98 -12.00
C GLY A 34 57.00 58.14 -12.97
N LEU A 35 57.94 59.08 -13.03
CA LEU A 35 57.98 60.32 -13.80
C LEU A 35 58.62 60.07 -15.19
N VAL A 36 58.07 60.58 -16.30
CA VAL A 36 58.86 61.04 -17.48
C VAL A 36 58.10 62.16 -18.21
N THR A 37 58.82 63.27 -18.42
CA THR A 37 58.44 64.50 -19.14
C THR A 37 58.78 64.44 -20.65
N GLY A 38 57.93 65.03 -21.48
CA GLY A 38 58.33 65.93 -22.58
C GLY A 38 58.51 65.37 -24.00
N LEU A 39 57.47 65.52 -24.84
CA LEU A 39 57.60 66.02 -26.22
C LEU A 39 56.23 66.55 -26.69
N ALA A 40 56.10 67.87 -26.82
CA ALA A 40 54.90 68.54 -27.30
C ALA A 40 54.84 68.47 -28.83
N VAL A 41 53.93 67.66 -29.37
CA VAL A 41 53.42 67.80 -30.73
C VAL A 41 52.15 68.64 -30.61
N LEU A 42 52.22 69.87 -31.14
CA LEU A 42 51.09 70.79 -31.28
C LEU A 42 50.12 70.23 -32.32
N ALA A 43 49.30 69.26 -31.93
CA ALA A 43 48.16 68.82 -32.70
C ALA A 43 46.96 69.71 -32.32
N LEU A 44 46.63 70.69 -33.17
CA LEU A 44 45.27 71.23 -33.16
C LEU A 44 44.32 70.08 -33.52
N VAL A 45 43.78 69.42 -32.50
CA VAL A 45 42.65 68.50 -32.65
C VAL A 45 41.44 69.39 -33.00
N PRO A 46 40.80 69.22 -34.17
CA PRO A 46 39.56 69.94 -34.44
C PRO A 46 38.53 69.54 -33.39
N ALA A 47 37.82 70.52 -32.83
CA ALA A 47 36.78 70.29 -31.83
C ALA A 47 35.79 69.24 -32.36
N GLN A 48 35.63 68.15 -31.61
CA GLN A 48 34.84 67.00 -32.05
C GLN A 48 33.35 67.34 -31.92
N ALA A 49 32.57 67.09 -32.99
CA ALA A 49 31.13 67.29 -32.94
C ALA A 49 30.48 66.09 -32.22
N ALA A 50 29.80 66.37 -31.11
CA ALA A 50 28.90 65.43 -30.45
C ALA A 50 27.52 65.51 -31.10
N THR A 51 26.98 64.36 -31.52
CA THR A 51 25.65 64.28 -32.12
C THR A 51 24.64 63.71 -31.14
N ASN A 52 23.38 64.08 -31.30
CA ASN A 52 22.26 63.57 -30.48
C ASN A 52 22.49 63.69 -28.97
N VAL A 53 22.95 64.85 -28.51
CA VAL A 53 23.26 65.07 -27.09
C VAL A 53 21.95 65.35 -26.33
N PRO A 54 21.55 64.50 -25.36
CA PRO A 54 20.35 64.77 -24.58
C PRO A 54 20.55 65.96 -23.64
N TYR A 55 19.46 66.68 -23.33
CA TYR A 55 19.42 67.78 -22.37
C TYR A 55 17.98 68.02 -21.87
N LEU A 56 17.81 68.61 -20.69
CA LEU A 56 16.52 69.04 -20.18
C LEU A 56 16.20 70.46 -20.66
N ASP A 57 15.07 70.66 -21.32
CA ASP A 57 14.60 72.00 -21.67
C ASP A 57 14.09 72.78 -20.44
N ALA A 58 13.60 74.00 -20.65
CA ALA A 58 13.10 74.86 -19.58
C ALA A 58 11.91 74.28 -18.79
N SER A 59 11.18 73.29 -19.34
CA SER A 59 10.07 72.61 -18.67
C SER A 59 10.53 71.40 -17.85
N GLY A 60 11.82 71.08 -17.86
CA GLY A 60 12.35 69.84 -17.29
C GLY A 60 12.08 68.60 -18.16
N THR A 61 11.72 68.78 -19.44
CA THR A 61 11.49 67.68 -20.38
C THR A 61 12.78 67.34 -21.12
N LEU A 62 13.06 66.04 -21.28
CA LEU A 62 14.24 65.57 -22.00
C LEU A 62 14.08 65.80 -23.51
N GLN A 63 15.03 66.53 -24.08
CA GLN A 63 15.18 66.85 -25.49
C GLN A 63 16.54 66.39 -26.01
N THR A 64 16.74 66.46 -27.32
CA THR A 64 18.00 66.05 -27.97
C THR A 64 18.53 67.16 -28.86
N ALA A 65 19.78 67.59 -28.63
CA ALA A 65 20.50 68.50 -29.51
C ALA A 65 21.14 67.70 -30.66
N ALA A 66 20.76 68.00 -31.90
CA ALA A 66 21.19 67.26 -33.08
C ALA A 66 22.73 67.27 -33.25
N THR A 67 23.36 68.42 -33.00
CA THR A 67 24.81 68.63 -33.10
C THR A 67 25.28 69.65 -32.05
N ALA A 68 26.29 69.31 -31.27
CA ALA A 68 26.94 70.17 -30.28
C ALA A 68 28.47 70.04 -30.39
N THR A 69 29.20 71.10 -30.09
CA THR A 69 30.67 71.09 -30.07
C THR A 69 31.16 70.59 -28.72
N GLU A 70 32.00 69.57 -28.69
CA GLU A 70 32.58 69.07 -27.45
C GLU A 70 33.62 70.04 -26.88
N LEU A 71 33.48 70.39 -25.61
CA LEU A 71 34.47 71.18 -24.88
C LEU A 71 35.59 70.27 -24.36
N ILE A 72 36.84 70.62 -24.68
CA ILE A 72 38.04 69.87 -24.28
C ILE A 72 38.97 70.71 -23.42
N THR A 73 39.66 70.07 -22.48
CA THR A 73 40.62 70.69 -21.55
C THR A 73 41.82 71.29 -22.30
N GLY A 74 42.18 72.55 -22.03
CA GLY A 74 43.36 73.18 -22.63
C GLY A 74 43.20 73.64 -24.09
N GLY A 75 42.00 73.59 -24.66
CA GLY A 75 41.71 74.07 -26.01
C GLY A 75 41.64 75.60 -26.09
N GLY A 76 42.55 76.22 -26.86
CA GLY A 76 42.72 77.67 -26.99
C GLY A 76 41.63 78.43 -27.74
N ALA A 77 40.39 78.42 -27.25
CA ALA A 77 39.36 79.38 -27.67
C ALA A 77 38.87 80.17 -26.45
N ALA A 78 39.32 81.42 -26.31
CA ALA A 78 38.84 82.37 -25.31
C ALA A 78 37.41 82.91 -25.61
N THR A 79 36.76 82.38 -26.66
CA THR A 79 35.47 82.86 -27.17
C THR A 79 34.62 81.70 -27.68
N LEU A 80 33.38 81.59 -27.18
CA LEU A 80 32.31 80.75 -27.72
C LEU A 80 31.40 81.61 -28.60
N SER A 81 31.33 81.30 -29.89
CA SER A 81 30.35 81.90 -30.82
C SER A 81 29.01 81.17 -30.75
N SER A 82 27.94 81.79 -31.27
CA SER A 82 26.59 81.22 -31.32
C SER A 82 26.58 79.73 -31.71
N GLY A 83 25.91 78.90 -30.90
CA GLY A 83 25.86 77.46 -31.12
C GLY A 83 25.70 76.63 -29.85
N TRP A 84 25.68 75.31 -30.03
CA TRP A 84 25.55 74.32 -28.96
C TRP A 84 26.92 73.74 -28.58
N TYR A 85 27.18 73.62 -27.29
CA TYR A 85 28.40 73.08 -26.71
C TYR A 85 28.06 72.05 -25.64
N VAL A 86 28.88 71.01 -25.49
CA VAL A 86 28.69 69.96 -24.48
C VAL A 86 29.96 69.73 -23.67
N CYS A 87 29.81 69.63 -22.35
CA CYS A 87 30.78 69.01 -21.47
C CYS A 87 30.35 67.56 -21.19
N ASN A 88 31.17 66.59 -21.62
CA ASN A 88 30.83 65.17 -21.61
C ASN A 88 31.08 64.49 -20.24
N ALA A 89 30.43 63.33 -20.06
CA ALA A 89 30.56 62.52 -18.86
C ALA A 89 32.01 62.02 -18.68
N GLY A 90 32.58 62.21 -17.48
CA GLY A 90 33.94 61.75 -17.16
C GLY A 90 35.09 62.62 -17.69
N THR A 91 34.80 63.74 -18.35
CA THR A 91 35.82 64.74 -18.74
C THR A 91 35.83 65.91 -17.75
N ALA A 92 37.01 66.23 -17.20
CA ALA A 92 37.24 67.44 -16.42
C ALA A 92 37.64 68.57 -17.38
N VAL A 93 36.67 69.39 -17.79
CA VAL A 93 36.91 70.52 -18.71
C VAL A 93 37.40 71.71 -17.89
N ALA A 94 38.62 72.17 -18.12
CA ALA A 94 39.18 73.32 -17.42
C ALA A 94 39.59 74.42 -18.40
N TYR A 95 39.06 75.62 -18.18
CA TYR A 95 39.45 76.86 -18.86
C TYR A 95 40.11 77.81 -17.87
N THR A 96 41.31 78.28 -18.21
CA THR A 96 42.02 79.34 -17.48
C THR A 96 42.01 80.62 -18.29
N GLY A 97 41.51 81.71 -17.71
CA GLY A 97 41.23 82.97 -18.41
C GLY A 97 39.74 83.23 -18.56
N THR A 98 39.39 84.40 -19.10
CA THR A 98 37.99 84.77 -19.38
C THR A 98 37.45 83.95 -20.56
N LEU A 99 36.35 83.23 -20.37
CA LEU A 99 35.62 82.58 -21.45
C LEU A 99 34.53 83.54 -21.99
N THR A 100 34.71 84.05 -23.20
CA THR A 100 33.82 85.09 -23.77
C THR A 100 32.66 84.45 -24.53
N VAL A 101 31.44 84.91 -24.31
CA VAL A 101 30.25 84.50 -25.09
C VAL A 101 29.96 85.55 -26.16
N GLN A 102 29.85 85.13 -27.41
CA GLN A 102 29.46 85.97 -28.55
C GLN A 102 28.22 85.40 -29.25
N GLY A 103 27.10 86.12 -29.18
CA GLY A 103 25.81 85.70 -29.69
C GLY A 103 25.03 84.78 -28.74
N ASP A 104 24.28 83.82 -29.29
CA ASP A 104 23.41 82.89 -28.53
C ASP A 104 24.10 81.53 -28.35
N VAL A 105 24.60 81.26 -27.14
CA VAL A 105 25.34 80.04 -26.80
C VAL A 105 24.53 79.17 -25.85
N THR A 106 24.44 77.87 -26.14
CA THR A 106 23.85 76.85 -25.25
C THR A 106 24.91 75.84 -24.81
N LEU A 107 25.07 75.67 -23.50
CA LEU A 107 25.99 74.74 -22.85
C LEU A 107 25.21 73.59 -22.21
N ILE A 108 25.52 72.36 -22.62
CA ILE A 108 24.99 71.12 -22.03
C ILE A 108 26.02 70.54 -21.05
N LEU A 109 25.62 70.35 -19.80
CA LEU A 109 26.37 69.67 -18.75
C LEU A 109 25.89 68.21 -18.67
N ALA A 110 26.61 67.29 -19.32
CA ALA A 110 26.27 65.87 -19.26
C ALA A 110 26.43 65.31 -17.83
N ASP A 111 25.71 64.22 -17.52
CA ASP A 111 25.80 63.62 -16.19
C ASP A 111 27.25 63.20 -15.88
N GLY A 112 27.75 63.58 -14.70
CA GLY A 112 29.13 63.34 -14.28
C GLY A 112 30.20 64.24 -14.92
N CYS A 113 29.85 65.21 -15.78
CA CYS A 113 30.78 66.26 -16.21
C CYS A 113 31.16 67.18 -15.02
N GLN A 114 32.42 67.63 -14.99
CA GLN A 114 32.85 68.80 -14.20
C GLN A 114 33.55 69.82 -15.10
N MET A 115 32.90 70.97 -15.32
CA MET A 115 33.46 72.10 -16.05
C MET A 115 33.91 73.19 -15.08
N ASN A 116 35.19 73.52 -15.09
CA ASN A 116 35.78 74.57 -14.26
C ASN A 116 36.30 75.71 -15.16
N VAL A 117 35.74 76.90 -14.99
CA VAL A 117 36.21 78.14 -15.64
C VAL A 117 36.79 79.05 -14.57
N THR A 118 38.09 79.31 -14.65
CA THR A 118 38.78 80.19 -13.70
C THR A 118 39.35 81.38 -14.45
N GLY A 119 38.77 82.56 -14.25
CA GLY A 119 39.32 83.81 -14.75
C GLY A 119 40.71 84.05 -14.16
N THR A 120 41.68 84.35 -15.01
CA THR A 120 43.05 84.71 -14.60
C THR A 120 43.46 86.10 -15.08
N ALA A 121 42.63 86.74 -15.92
CA ALA A 121 42.82 88.12 -16.33
C ALA A 121 42.36 89.05 -15.21
N THR A 122 43.21 89.99 -14.81
CA THR A 122 42.86 91.10 -13.91
C THR A 122 41.61 91.79 -14.43
N GLY A 123 40.53 91.73 -13.65
CA GLY A 123 39.25 92.33 -13.99
C GLY A 123 38.40 91.61 -15.05
N GLY A 124 38.76 90.39 -15.44
CA GLY A 124 37.97 89.53 -16.32
C GLY A 124 36.81 88.83 -15.59
N ALA A 125 35.69 88.62 -16.30
CA ALA A 125 34.66 87.69 -15.85
C ALA A 125 35.18 86.24 -15.94
N GLY A 126 34.57 85.31 -15.19
CA GLY A 126 34.84 83.88 -15.40
C GLY A 126 34.32 83.48 -16.79
N ILE A 127 33.02 83.68 -16.99
CA ILE A 127 32.36 83.62 -18.29
C ILE A 127 31.79 85.00 -18.62
N ASP A 128 32.35 85.70 -19.62
CA ASP A 128 31.89 87.03 -20.03
C ASP A 128 30.65 86.91 -20.93
N VAL A 129 29.50 87.31 -20.38
CA VAL A 129 28.21 87.41 -21.05
C VAL A 129 27.76 88.86 -20.97
N SER A 130 28.51 89.79 -21.58
CA SER A 130 28.17 91.22 -21.57
C SER A 130 27.35 91.67 -22.78
N GLY A 131 26.58 92.74 -22.63
CA GLY A 131 25.83 93.36 -23.75
C GLY A 131 24.67 92.52 -24.27
N ALA A 132 24.56 92.36 -25.59
CA ALA A 132 23.47 91.64 -26.26
C ALA A 132 23.65 90.10 -26.31
N ASN A 133 24.69 89.57 -25.67
CA ASN A 133 25.03 88.14 -25.71
C ASN A 133 24.14 87.31 -24.77
N ARG A 134 23.92 86.04 -25.11
CA ARG A 134 23.07 85.10 -24.34
C ARG A 134 23.79 83.80 -24.06
N LEU A 135 23.74 83.36 -22.81
CA LEU A 135 24.21 82.04 -22.39
C LEU A 135 23.04 81.24 -21.79
N THR A 136 22.80 80.04 -22.32
CA THR A 136 21.87 79.05 -21.76
C THR A 136 22.65 77.85 -21.23
N ILE A 137 22.42 77.45 -19.98
CA ILE A 137 23.04 76.29 -19.33
C ILE A 137 21.95 75.25 -19.07
N THR A 138 22.18 74.01 -19.47
CA THR A 138 21.24 72.88 -19.24
C THR A 138 22.00 71.63 -18.80
N ALA A 139 21.31 70.67 -18.18
CA ALA A 139 21.85 69.36 -17.79
C ALA A 139 21.00 68.21 -18.33
N GLN A 140 21.53 66.99 -18.30
CA GLN A 140 20.85 65.77 -18.78
C GLN A 140 19.86 65.17 -17.78
N SER A 141 20.11 65.36 -16.49
CA SER A 141 19.30 64.80 -15.41
C SER A 141 19.15 65.79 -14.25
N THR A 142 18.36 65.37 -13.25
CA THR A 142 18.23 66.06 -11.95
C THR A 142 18.82 65.17 -10.84
N GLY A 143 19.39 65.78 -9.79
CA GLY A 143 19.85 65.07 -8.59
C GLY A 143 21.34 64.74 -8.51
N ALA A 144 21.71 63.77 -7.67
CA ALA A 144 23.10 63.41 -7.39
C ALA A 144 23.74 62.68 -8.59
N GLY A 145 24.35 63.44 -9.49
CA GLY A 145 24.94 62.92 -10.74
C GLY A 145 24.84 63.88 -11.91
N MET A 146 23.97 64.90 -11.83
CA MET A 146 23.88 65.94 -12.86
C MET A 146 25.22 66.66 -13.05
N GLY A 147 25.54 67.05 -14.29
CA GLY A 147 26.78 67.75 -14.61
C GLY A 147 26.96 69.07 -13.83
N ALA A 148 28.20 69.42 -13.54
CA ALA A 148 28.56 70.57 -12.72
C ALA A 148 29.35 71.63 -13.51
N LEU A 149 29.04 72.90 -13.25
CA LEU A 149 29.81 74.07 -13.71
C LEU A 149 30.30 74.86 -12.50
N VAL A 150 31.60 75.08 -12.42
CA VAL A 150 32.23 76.01 -11.47
C VAL A 150 32.83 77.17 -12.26
N ALA A 151 32.27 78.38 -12.12
CA ALA A 151 32.82 79.58 -12.79
C ALA A 151 33.26 80.63 -11.76
N ALA A 152 34.54 80.96 -11.77
CA ALA A 152 35.12 81.98 -10.90
C ALA A 152 35.74 83.09 -11.76
N ALA A 153 35.45 84.35 -11.43
CA ALA A 153 36.09 85.48 -12.10
C ALA A 153 37.55 85.67 -11.66
N GLY A 154 38.31 86.44 -12.45
CA GLY A 154 39.67 86.82 -12.09
C GLY A 154 39.71 87.73 -10.87
N VAL A 155 40.75 87.57 -10.06
CA VAL A 155 41.03 88.46 -8.93
C VAL A 155 41.45 89.82 -9.50
N GLY A 156 40.78 90.89 -9.06
CA GLY A 156 41.08 92.26 -9.47
C GLY A 156 42.28 92.85 -8.74
N ASP A 157 42.80 93.95 -9.25
CA ASP A 157 43.77 94.81 -8.56
C ASP A 157 43.17 96.21 -8.33
N PHE A 158 43.97 97.17 -7.86
CA PHE A 158 43.50 98.54 -7.62
C PHE A 158 43.06 99.27 -8.90
N SER A 159 43.61 98.88 -10.04
CA SER A 159 43.35 99.43 -11.37
C SER A 159 42.35 98.63 -12.21
N HIS A 160 41.99 97.42 -11.80
CA HIS A 160 41.07 96.53 -12.52
C HIS A 160 40.24 95.78 -11.48
N PRO A 161 39.07 96.29 -11.07
CA PRO A 161 38.26 95.64 -10.04
C PRO A 161 37.76 94.28 -10.53
N GLY A 162 37.30 93.37 -9.66
CA GLY A 162 36.96 92.01 -10.10
C GLY A 162 35.74 91.93 -11.03
N GLY A 163 35.77 91.04 -12.03
CA GLY A 163 34.63 90.77 -12.92
C GLY A 163 33.55 89.87 -12.29
N ALA A 164 32.44 89.63 -12.99
CA ALA A 164 31.42 88.68 -12.54
C ALA A 164 31.86 87.22 -12.74
N GLY A 165 31.35 86.29 -11.92
CA GLY A 165 31.59 84.85 -12.14
C GLY A 165 31.03 84.40 -13.49
N ILE A 166 29.77 84.71 -13.74
CA ILE A 166 29.12 84.65 -15.06
C ILE A 166 28.42 85.99 -15.30
N GLY A 167 28.75 86.70 -16.38
CA GLY A 167 28.14 87.98 -16.73
C GLY A 167 29.15 89.01 -17.16
N GLY A 168 29.07 90.23 -16.64
CA GLY A 168 29.90 91.35 -17.11
C GLY A 168 31.35 91.34 -16.60
N ALA A 169 32.30 91.68 -17.47
CA ALA A 169 33.67 92.02 -17.07
C ALA A 169 33.74 93.40 -16.38
N SER A 170 34.84 93.65 -15.66
CA SER A 170 35.08 94.91 -14.96
C SER A 170 35.62 96.02 -15.88
N SER A 171 35.64 97.25 -15.37
CA SER A 171 36.33 98.38 -16.00
C SER A 171 36.81 99.39 -14.95
N TYR A 172 37.97 100.04 -15.18
CA TYR A 172 38.52 101.06 -14.27
C TYR A 172 37.80 102.41 -14.40
N TRP A 173 37.87 102.99 -15.60
CA TRP A 173 37.41 104.34 -15.93
C TRP A 173 35.96 104.41 -16.40
N ASN A 174 35.44 103.30 -16.89
CA ASN A 174 34.09 103.21 -17.42
C ASN A 174 33.15 102.55 -16.40
N PRO A 175 31.83 102.64 -16.60
CA PRO A 175 30.90 101.79 -15.89
C PRO A 175 31.25 100.30 -16.11
N GLY A 176 31.06 99.49 -15.07
CA GLY A 176 31.22 98.04 -15.14
C GLY A 176 30.29 97.49 -16.22
N ARG A 177 30.70 96.42 -16.91
CA ARG A 177 29.87 95.90 -18.00
C ARG A 177 28.59 95.29 -17.43
N THR A 178 27.46 95.71 -17.99
CA THR A 178 26.15 95.10 -17.72
C THR A 178 26.12 93.68 -18.31
N ALA A 179 25.59 92.74 -17.54
CA ALA A 179 25.35 91.38 -18.03
C ALA A 179 24.26 91.36 -19.10
N GLY A 180 24.41 90.45 -20.05
CA GLY A 180 23.41 90.10 -21.05
C GLY A 180 22.35 89.16 -20.48
N THR A 181 21.93 88.18 -21.28
CA THR A 181 20.91 87.21 -20.86
C THR A 181 21.54 85.89 -20.43
N ILE A 182 21.23 85.44 -19.21
CA ILE A 182 21.75 84.20 -18.64
C ILE A 182 20.56 83.31 -18.26
N THR A 183 20.45 82.13 -18.85
CA THR A 183 19.40 81.16 -18.54
C THR A 183 20.02 79.87 -18.00
N ILE A 184 19.49 79.35 -16.90
CA ILE A 184 19.91 78.10 -16.28
C ILE A 184 18.70 77.17 -16.17
N ASN A 185 18.66 76.12 -16.97
CA ASN A 185 17.60 75.11 -16.95
C ASN A 185 17.91 73.94 -16.01
N GLY A 186 19.17 73.69 -15.70
CA GLY A 186 19.58 72.56 -14.86
C GLY A 186 21.09 72.50 -14.61
N GLY A 187 21.51 71.51 -13.82
CA GLY A 187 22.91 71.26 -13.43
C GLY A 187 23.29 71.80 -12.05
N ALA A 188 24.46 71.41 -11.57
CA ALA A 188 25.06 71.94 -10.34
C ALA A 188 25.98 73.12 -10.69
N VAL A 189 25.46 74.34 -10.60
CA VAL A 189 26.15 75.57 -11.04
C VAL A 189 26.65 76.34 -9.82
N THR A 190 27.96 76.43 -9.64
CA THR A 190 28.59 77.20 -8.57
C THR A 190 29.40 78.35 -9.17
N VAL A 191 29.10 79.58 -8.77
CA VAL A 191 29.65 80.78 -9.41
C VAL A 191 30.13 81.79 -8.39
N THR A 192 31.31 82.34 -8.61
CA THR A 192 31.96 83.27 -7.70
C THR A 192 32.47 84.51 -8.43
N GLY A 193 32.02 85.69 -8.01
CA GLY A 193 32.52 86.97 -8.51
C GLY A 193 33.97 87.22 -8.10
N GLY A 194 34.71 87.96 -8.92
CA GLY A 194 36.10 88.31 -8.66
C GLY A 194 36.20 89.33 -7.52
N GLY A 195 37.00 89.02 -6.50
CA GLY A 195 37.40 89.99 -5.47
C GLY A 195 38.69 90.70 -5.86
N GLY A 196 38.94 91.92 -5.36
CA GLY A 196 40.19 92.62 -5.60
C GLY A 196 40.07 94.15 -5.64
N GLY A 197 41.06 94.86 -5.10
CA GLY A 197 41.07 96.32 -5.06
C GLY A 197 39.89 96.91 -4.25
N PHE A 198 39.20 97.89 -4.85
CA PHE A 198 38.12 98.63 -4.18
C PHE A 198 36.69 98.14 -4.51
N ALA A 199 36.49 97.35 -5.56
CA ALA A 199 35.16 96.89 -5.98
C ALA A 199 35.20 95.47 -6.58
N SER A 200 34.08 94.75 -6.53
CA SER A 200 33.99 93.35 -7.02
C SER A 200 32.69 93.06 -7.77
N GLY A 201 32.76 92.12 -8.71
CA GLY A 201 31.64 91.73 -9.56
C GLY A 201 30.66 90.80 -8.85
N ALA A 202 29.49 90.63 -9.44
CA ALA A 202 28.47 89.70 -8.95
C ALA A 202 28.89 88.23 -9.15
N GLY A 203 28.25 87.30 -8.43
CA GLY A 203 28.37 85.87 -8.73
C GLY A 203 27.80 85.58 -10.13
N ILE A 204 26.54 85.93 -10.34
CA ILE A 204 25.88 86.01 -11.65
C ILE A 204 25.40 87.45 -11.87
N GLY A 205 25.81 88.08 -12.96
CA GLY A 205 25.33 89.40 -13.34
C GLY A 205 26.44 90.42 -13.60
N GLY A 206 26.33 91.62 -13.06
CA GLY A 206 27.14 92.77 -13.48
C GLY A 206 28.60 92.75 -13.01
N GLY A 207 29.48 93.32 -13.84
CA GLY A 207 30.89 93.55 -13.49
C GLY A 207 31.09 94.75 -12.57
N ALA A 208 32.23 94.81 -11.87
CA ALA A 208 32.57 95.93 -11.00
C ALA A 208 33.12 97.15 -11.74
N SER A 209 33.09 98.30 -11.07
CA SER A 209 33.84 99.48 -11.49
C SER A 209 34.46 100.22 -10.30
N SER A 210 35.63 100.82 -10.49
CA SER A 210 36.34 101.52 -9.43
C SER A 210 36.14 103.04 -9.45
N GLU A 211 35.96 103.63 -10.64
CA GLU A 211 35.68 105.07 -10.82
C GLU A 211 34.27 105.34 -11.39
N GLY A 212 33.64 104.35 -12.02
CA GLY A 212 32.31 104.47 -12.64
C GLY A 212 31.22 103.65 -11.93
N ASN A 213 30.01 103.68 -12.49
CA ASN A 213 28.89 102.90 -11.96
C ASN A 213 29.16 101.39 -12.08
N GLY A 214 28.68 100.60 -11.12
CA GLY A 214 28.71 99.14 -11.25
C GLY A 214 27.84 98.67 -12.43
N GLY A 215 28.22 97.55 -13.05
CA GLY A 215 27.42 96.95 -14.12
C GLY A 215 26.10 96.40 -13.59
N ALA A 216 25.02 96.54 -14.35
CA ALA A 216 23.72 95.99 -13.97
C ALA A 216 23.67 94.45 -14.15
N GLY A 217 22.80 93.79 -13.38
CA GLY A 217 22.66 92.33 -13.33
C GLY A 217 22.14 91.65 -14.61
N GLY A 218 21.67 92.43 -15.60
CA GLY A 218 21.13 91.88 -16.85
C GLY A 218 19.80 91.17 -16.65
N THR A 219 19.54 90.17 -17.51
CA THR A 219 18.37 89.30 -17.40
C THR A 219 18.82 87.89 -17.03
N VAL A 220 18.38 87.39 -15.88
CA VAL A 220 18.71 86.06 -15.38
C VAL A 220 17.44 85.23 -15.23
N THR A 221 17.43 84.01 -15.75
CA THR A 221 16.32 83.06 -15.60
C THR A 221 16.85 81.72 -15.09
N ILE A 222 16.24 81.19 -14.05
CA ILE A 222 16.59 79.88 -13.46
C ILE A 222 15.34 79.01 -13.45
N ASN A 223 15.30 77.97 -14.27
CA ASN A 223 14.16 77.05 -14.36
C ASN A 223 14.37 75.75 -13.56
N GLY A 224 15.62 75.46 -13.14
CA GLY A 224 15.94 74.21 -12.44
C GLY A 224 17.41 74.07 -12.06
N GLY A 225 17.75 72.94 -11.44
CA GLY A 225 19.11 72.61 -10.98
C GLY A 225 19.44 73.09 -9.56
N THR A 226 20.73 73.08 -9.21
CA THR A 226 21.26 73.63 -7.97
C THR A 226 22.22 74.76 -8.30
N VAL A 227 21.82 76.01 -8.03
CA VAL A 227 22.60 77.21 -8.34
C VAL A 227 23.11 77.82 -7.05
N THR A 228 24.44 77.93 -6.91
CA THR A 228 25.09 78.63 -5.80
C THR A 228 25.88 79.80 -6.34
N ALA A 229 25.43 81.02 -6.09
CA ALA A 229 26.05 82.24 -6.61
C ALA A 229 26.55 83.13 -5.48
N THR A 230 27.85 83.43 -5.49
CA THR A 230 28.51 84.23 -4.45
C THR A 230 29.14 85.47 -5.07
N GLY A 231 28.77 86.64 -4.58
CA GLY A 231 29.38 87.91 -4.99
C GLY A 231 30.85 87.96 -4.58
N GLY A 232 31.67 88.67 -5.36
CA GLY A 232 33.08 88.85 -5.01
C GLY A 232 33.24 89.67 -3.72
N ASN A 233 34.35 89.47 -3.02
CA ASN A 233 34.68 90.20 -1.80
C ASN A 233 35.66 91.33 -2.14
N ALA A 234 35.22 92.58 -1.97
CA ALA A 234 36.08 93.77 -2.06
C ALA A 234 35.53 94.85 -1.11
N ALA A 235 36.15 96.03 -1.05
CA ALA A 235 35.61 97.12 -0.25
C ALA A 235 34.13 97.44 -0.56
N ALA A 236 33.78 97.48 -1.86
CA ALA A 236 32.43 97.55 -2.37
C ALA A 236 32.05 96.25 -3.10
N SER A 237 31.20 95.44 -2.46
CA SER A 237 30.97 94.05 -2.90
C SER A 237 29.86 93.87 -3.93
N GLY A 238 30.00 92.86 -4.80
CA GLY A 238 28.97 92.48 -5.77
C GLY A 238 27.84 91.67 -5.13
N ALA A 239 26.69 91.60 -5.80
CA ALA A 239 25.58 90.75 -5.38
C ALA A 239 25.89 89.25 -5.62
N GLY A 240 25.17 88.36 -4.93
CA GLY A 240 25.17 86.93 -5.27
C GLY A 240 24.65 86.74 -6.69
N ILE A 241 23.44 87.22 -6.94
CA ILE A 241 22.82 87.34 -8.28
C ILE A 241 22.35 88.79 -8.45
N GLY A 242 22.85 89.50 -9.45
CA GLY A 242 22.44 90.87 -9.77
C GLY A 242 23.61 91.82 -10.05
N GLY A 243 23.62 92.98 -9.40
CA GLY A 243 24.52 94.08 -9.74
C GLY A 243 25.96 93.94 -9.24
N GLY A 244 26.90 94.52 -9.99
CA GLY A 244 28.31 94.64 -9.58
C GLY A 244 28.55 95.80 -8.61
N GLY A 245 29.60 95.71 -7.80
CA GLY A 245 29.97 96.77 -6.85
C GLY A 245 30.63 97.99 -7.51
N SER A 246 30.57 99.14 -6.83
CA SER A 246 31.30 100.36 -7.24
C SER A 246 32.02 101.03 -6.07
N SER A 247 33.29 101.42 -6.26
CA SER A 247 34.02 102.07 -5.18
C SER A 247 33.84 103.59 -5.07
N LYS A 248 33.39 104.27 -6.13
CA LYS A 248 33.34 105.74 -6.17
C LYS A 248 32.09 106.31 -6.83
N ALA A 249 31.19 105.45 -7.31
CA ALA A 249 29.92 105.84 -7.91
C ALA A 249 28.78 104.92 -7.42
N THR A 250 27.63 104.94 -8.10
CA THR A 250 26.48 104.10 -7.77
C THR A 250 26.75 102.64 -8.16
N ALA A 251 26.39 101.70 -7.29
CA ALA A 251 26.51 100.29 -7.63
C ALA A 251 25.53 99.86 -8.73
N GLY A 252 25.79 98.72 -9.36
CA GLY A 252 24.91 98.16 -10.37
C GLY A 252 23.55 97.75 -9.81
N SER A 253 22.48 97.97 -10.58
CA SER A 253 21.14 97.48 -10.25
C SER A 253 21.04 95.96 -10.42
N GLY A 254 20.09 95.34 -9.71
CA GLY A 254 19.87 93.89 -9.72
C GLY A 254 19.41 93.30 -11.05
N GLY A 255 18.94 94.13 -11.99
CA GLY A 255 18.40 93.65 -13.27
C GLY A 255 17.05 92.95 -13.12
N THR A 256 16.76 92.01 -14.01
CA THR A 256 15.55 91.19 -13.98
C THR A 256 15.92 89.74 -13.69
N LEU A 257 15.37 89.16 -12.63
CA LEU A 257 15.56 87.77 -12.24
C LEU A 257 14.20 87.04 -12.19
N ALA A 258 14.13 85.88 -12.84
CA ALA A 258 13.02 84.96 -12.70
C ALA A 258 13.52 83.57 -12.28
N ILE A 259 12.93 82.98 -11.24
CA ILE A 259 13.23 81.64 -10.75
C ILE A 259 11.94 80.83 -10.82
N HIS A 260 11.91 79.82 -11.70
CA HIS A 260 10.76 78.97 -12.02
C HIS A 260 10.97 77.51 -11.59
N GLY A 261 12.03 77.24 -10.83
CA GLY A 261 12.32 75.92 -10.26
C GLY A 261 13.75 75.76 -9.74
N GLY A 262 14.02 74.63 -9.07
CA GLY A 262 15.34 74.27 -8.57
C GLY A 262 15.69 74.87 -7.20
N THR A 263 16.93 74.68 -6.77
CA THR A 263 17.47 75.24 -5.51
C THR A 263 18.49 76.33 -5.81
N VAL A 264 18.24 77.55 -5.35
CA VAL A 264 19.10 78.72 -5.57
C VAL A 264 19.61 79.23 -4.23
N THR A 265 20.93 79.21 -4.03
CA THR A 265 21.59 79.88 -2.92
C THR A 265 22.37 81.07 -3.46
N ALA A 266 21.97 82.29 -3.10
CA ALA A 266 22.60 83.50 -3.57
C ALA A 266 23.16 84.27 -2.37
N THR A 267 24.48 84.49 -2.36
CA THR A 267 25.18 85.13 -1.24
C THR A 267 25.90 86.39 -1.71
N GLY A 268 25.52 87.53 -1.15
CA GLY A 268 26.18 88.81 -1.41
C GLY A 268 27.62 88.81 -0.90
N GLY A 269 28.51 89.49 -1.62
CA GLY A 269 29.89 89.60 -1.23
C GLY A 269 30.06 90.32 0.11
N GLN A 270 31.02 89.85 0.91
CA GLN A 270 31.33 90.34 2.24
C GLN A 270 32.32 91.49 2.11
N GLY A 271 31.80 92.69 1.85
CA GLY A 271 32.66 93.86 1.71
C GLY A 271 33.16 94.42 3.03
N THR A 272 34.24 95.20 3.00
CA THR A 272 34.74 95.91 4.19
C THR A 272 33.92 97.16 4.49
N TYR A 273 33.32 97.77 3.45
CA TYR A 273 32.64 99.07 3.56
C TYR A 273 31.21 99.05 3.01
N ALA A 274 30.95 98.29 1.95
CA ALA A 274 29.63 98.12 1.38
C ALA A 274 29.41 96.67 0.93
N ALA A 275 28.25 96.11 1.25
CA ALA A 275 27.90 94.74 0.93
C ALA A 275 26.90 94.65 -0.22
N GLY A 276 27.07 93.65 -1.09
CA GLY A 276 26.06 93.31 -2.09
C GLY A 276 24.87 92.58 -1.47
N ALA A 277 23.73 92.61 -2.15
CA ALA A 277 22.58 91.79 -1.81
C ALA A 277 22.83 90.31 -2.12
N GLY A 278 22.07 89.40 -1.49
CA GLY A 278 22.01 88.01 -1.93
C GLY A 278 21.49 87.95 -3.38
N ILE A 279 20.31 88.52 -3.58
CA ILE A 279 19.69 88.78 -4.89
C ILE A 279 19.38 90.27 -5.00
N GLY A 280 19.90 90.94 -6.03
CA GLY A 280 19.57 92.33 -6.33
C GLY A 280 20.79 93.23 -6.49
N GLY A 281 20.81 94.38 -5.81
CA GLY A 281 21.80 95.43 -6.06
C GLY A 281 23.21 95.15 -5.54
N GLY A 282 24.22 95.71 -6.21
CA GLY A 282 25.60 95.73 -5.74
C GLY A 282 25.81 96.73 -4.59
N GLY A 283 26.90 96.56 -3.83
CA GLY A 283 27.32 97.51 -2.79
C GLY A 283 28.20 98.62 -3.35
N ALA A 284 28.10 99.83 -2.80
CA ALA A 284 28.99 100.93 -3.16
C ALA A 284 29.21 101.92 -2.01
N TYR A 285 30.28 102.71 -2.06
CA TYR A 285 30.52 103.73 -1.02
C TYR A 285 29.51 104.88 -1.08
N VAL A 286 29.03 105.24 -2.28
CA VAL A 286 28.15 106.40 -2.50
C VAL A 286 26.68 105.99 -2.35
N GLU A 287 26.17 105.21 -3.29
CA GLU A 287 24.79 104.71 -3.29
C GLU A 287 24.74 103.24 -3.72
N GLY A 288 24.08 102.42 -2.91
CA GLY A 288 23.85 101.02 -3.23
C GLY A 288 22.98 100.86 -4.47
N GLY A 289 23.20 99.79 -5.23
CA GLY A 289 22.38 99.49 -6.41
C GLY A 289 20.95 99.13 -6.03
N SER A 290 19.99 99.46 -6.90
CA SER A 290 18.57 99.07 -6.69
C SER A 290 18.36 97.56 -6.85
N GLY A 291 17.33 97.02 -6.18
CA GLY A 291 17.08 95.57 -6.13
C GLY A 291 16.61 94.92 -7.42
N GLY A 292 16.17 95.69 -8.42
CA GLY A 292 15.68 95.15 -9.69
C GLY A 292 14.27 94.54 -9.60
N THR A 293 13.94 93.63 -10.52
CA THR A 293 12.67 92.89 -10.56
C THR A 293 12.95 91.41 -10.31
N VAL A 294 12.28 90.80 -9.33
CA VAL A 294 12.45 89.39 -8.94
C VAL A 294 11.11 88.66 -8.94
N THR A 295 11.01 87.57 -9.71
CA THR A 295 9.87 86.65 -9.69
C THR A 295 10.35 85.26 -9.26
N ILE A 296 9.67 84.62 -8.32
CA ILE A 296 9.99 83.27 -7.82
C ILE A 296 8.72 82.43 -7.82
N ASP A 297 8.61 81.41 -8.65
CA ASP A 297 7.48 80.47 -8.73
C ASP A 297 8.00 79.07 -9.14
N GLY A 298 7.10 78.12 -9.45
CA GLY A 298 7.48 76.84 -10.04
C GLY A 298 8.18 75.90 -9.05
N GLU A 299 7.74 75.90 -7.80
CA GLU A 299 8.27 75.05 -6.72
C GLU A 299 9.75 75.32 -6.38
N SER A 300 10.19 76.57 -6.54
CA SER A 300 11.56 77.01 -6.29
C SER A 300 11.93 76.99 -4.80
N VAL A 301 13.18 76.63 -4.48
CA VAL A 301 13.78 76.79 -3.14
C VAL A 301 14.89 77.83 -3.20
N VAL A 302 14.68 79.00 -2.60
CA VAL A 302 15.63 80.12 -2.68
C VAL A 302 16.15 80.49 -1.29
N ASN A 303 17.47 80.52 -1.13
CA ASN A 303 18.17 81.01 0.05
C ASN A 303 19.05 82.22 -0.32
N ALA A 304 18.59 83.42 0.01
CA ALA A 304 19.24 84.67 -0.39
C ALA A 304 19.85 85.37 0.84
N ASN A 305 21.18 85.44 0.89
CA ASN A 305 21.95 85.95 2.02
C ASN A 305 22.68 87.23 1.63
N GLY A 306 22.32 88.37 2.20
CA GLY A 306 23.04 89.63 2.03
C GLY A 306 24.37 89.68 2.79
N GLY A 307 25.30 90.49 2.32
CA GLY A 307 26.59 90.69 3.01
C GLY A 307 26.47 91.61 4.24
N ARG A 308 27.46 91.52 5.15
CA ARG A 308 27.48 92.09 6.53
C ARG A 308 27.18 93.59 6.71
N TRP A 309 27.10 94.40 5.65
CA TRP A 309 26.97 95.86 5.70
C TRP A 309 25.72 96.37 4.98
N SER A 310 24.55 96.00 5.49
CA SER A 310 23.23 96.38 4.99
C SER A 310 22.90 95.85 3.58
N GLY A 311 23.57 94.78 3.14
CA GLY A 311 23.12 94.05 1.94
C GLY A 311 21.82 93.32 2.24
N ALA A 312 20.79 93.52 1.43
CA ALA A 312 19.53 92.79 1.57
C ALA A 312 19.70 91.31 1.21
N GLY A 313 18.85 90.44 1.77
CA GLY A 313 18.72 89.07 1.25
C GLY A 313 18.23 89.11 -0.19
N ILE A 314 17.07 89.74 -0.42
CA ILE A 314 16.55 90.12 -1.74
C ILE A 314 16.25 91.62 -1.73
N GLY A 315 16.89 92.42 -2.58
CA GLY A 315 16.68 93.87 -2.63
C GLY A 315 17.92 94.69 -2.99
N GLY A 316 17.97 95.93 -2.51
CA GLY A 316 19.08 96.84 -2.79
C GLY A 316 20.39 96.44 -2.10
N GLY A 317 21.51 96.92 -2.65
CA GLY A 317 22.82 96.79 -2.02
C GLY A 317 23.08 97.84 -0.93
N GLY A 318 24.04 97.55 -0.07
CA GLY A 318 24.44 98.43 1.04
C GLY A 318 25.42 99.52 0.61
N SER A 319 25.56 100.54 1.46
CA SER A 319 26.55 101.62 1.30
C SER A 319 27.25 101.97 2.61
N ASN A 320 28.46 102.54 2.51
CA ASN A 320 29.28 102.89 3.68
C ASN A 320 28.86 104.25 4.26
N ARG A 321 28.51 104.29 5.55
CA ARG A 321 28.11 105.53 6.24
C ARG A 321 29.29 106.17 6.94
N ASN A 322 29.87 107.19 6.30
CA ASN A 322 30.39 108.35 7.01
C ASN A 322 29.75 109.67 6.54
N ASP A 323 29.20 109.74 5.30
CA ASP A 323 28.67 110.99 4.73
C ASP A 323 27.17 110.96 4.34
N GLY A 324 26.38 110.00 4.85
CA GLY A 324 24.93 109.95 4.61
C GLY A 324 24.46 109.22 3.33
N GLY A 325 25.22 108.26 2.81
CA GLY A 325 24.83 107.44 1.65
C GLY A 325 23.54 106.61 1.85
N SER A 326 22.72 106.54 0.80
CA SER A 326 21.41 105.86 0.76
C SER A 326 21.58 104.36 0.45
N ALA A 327 20.78 103.50 1.10
CA ALA A 327 20.61 102.13 0.64
C ALA A 327 19.89 102.13 -0.71
N GLY A 328 20.27 101.21 -1.61
CA GLY A 328 19.61 101.13 -2.92
C GLY A 328 18.11 100.86 -2.78
N ALA A 329 17.29 101.43 -3.66
CA ALA A 329 15.85 101.26 -3.65
C ALA A 329 15.45 99.77 -3.66
N ALA A 330 14.43 99.42 -2.86
CA ALA A 330 13.84 98.09 -2.88
C ALA A 330 13.29 97.80 -4.28
N GLY A 331 13.65 96.64 -4.83
CA GLY A 331 13.11 96.15 -6.09
C GLY A 331 11.67 95.67 -5.96
N THR A 332 11.09 95.22 -7.07
CA THR A 332 9.81 94.49 -7.05
C THR A 332 10.08 93.00 -6.83
N VAL A 333 9.33 92.38 -5.90
CA VAL A 333 9.46 90.94 -5.60
C VAL A 333 8.08 90.29 -5.65
N ALA A 334 7.94 89.26 -6.47
CA ALA A 334 6.74 88.41 -6.55
C ALA A 334 7.13 86.96 -6.24
N ILE A 335 6.45 86.34 -5.27
CA ILE A 335 6.70 84.95 -4.86
C ILE A 335 5.39 84.17 -5.02
N GLY A 336 5.41 83.14 -5.85
CA GLY A 336 4.34 82.19 -6.08
C GLY A 336 4.06 81.35 -4.83
N SER A 337 2.81 80.97 -4.63
CA SER A 337 2.36 80.18 -3.48
C SER A 337 2.97 78.77 -3.39
N ASP A 338 3.67 78.34 -4.43
CA ASP A 338 4.28 77.04 -4.60
C ASP A 338 5.76 77.01 -4.19
N SER A 339 6.38 78.15 -3.91
CA SER A 339 7.83 78.29 -3.75
C SER A 339 8.26 78.67 -2.33
N ALA A 340 9.42 78.17 -1.89
CA ALA A 340 9.98 78.41 -0.58
C ALA A 340 11.17 79.39 -0.65
N VAL A 341 11.06 80.54 0.02
CA VAL A 341 12.11 81.57 0.02
C VAL A 341 12.55 81.88 1.45
N THR A 342 13.85 81.82 1.69
CA THR A 342 14.51 82.30 2.90
C THR A 342 15.45 83.45 2.53
N ALA A 343 15.32 84.61 3.19
CA ALA A 343 16.13 85.77 2.91
C ALA A 343 16.70 86.38 4.19
N TYR A 344 18.02 86.49 4.29
CA TYR A 344 18.72 87.07 5.43
C TYR A 344 19.47 88.34 5.00
N GLY A 345 19.22 89.49 5.64
CA GLY A 345 20.01 90.72 5.44
C GLY A 345 21.22 90.76 6.36
N GLY A 346 22.34 91.32 5.89
CA GLY A 346 23.54 91.43 6.72
C GLY A 346 23.59 92.76 7.48
N GLY A 347 23.41 92.72 8.80
CA GLY A 347 23.61 93.88 9.68
C GLY A 347 23.02 93.67 11.06
N SER A 348 23.90 93.41 12.04
CA SER A 348 23.66 93.16 13.47
C SER A 348 22.87 91.89 13.81
N ALA A 349 23.62 90.78 13.90
CA ALA A 349 23.16 89.58 14.58
C ALA A 349 22.79 89.89 16.04
N SER A 350 21.50 89.92 16.35
CA SER A 350 20.97 89.49 17.64
C SER A 350 20.09 88.27 17.39
N ALA A 351 20.60 87.10 17.75
CA ALA A 351 19.80 85.89 17.82
C ALA A 351 18.60 86.12 18.75
N ALA A 352 17.40 85.78 18.28
CA ALA A 352 16.25 85.53 19.13
C ALA A 352 15.48 84.34 18.54
N THR A 353 15.44 83.27 19.33
CA THR A 353 14.59 82.10 19.22
C THR A 353 13.12 82.50 19.29
N ASP A 354 12.42 82.58 18.15
CA ASP A 354 10.97 82.40 18.04
C ASP A 354 10.55 82.28 16.54
N PRO A 355 9.99 81.14 16.08
CA PRO A 355 9.48 81.00 14.71
C PRO A 355 8.11 81.68 14.58
N GLY A 356 8.10 83.00 14.46
CA GLY A 356 6.86 83.77 14.30
C GLY A 356 6.98 85.29 14.12
N ALA A 357 8.18 85.89 14.11
CA ALA A 357 8.35 87.34 13.96
C ALA A 357 8.63 87.77 12.49
N PRO A 358 8.00 88.84 11.98
CA PRO A 358 8.13 89.31 10.60
C PRO A 358 9.51 89.92 10.28
N VAL A 359 9.90 89.84 9.00
CA VAL A 359 11.15 90.36 8.44
C VAL A 359 11.19 91.89 8.56
N GLY A 360 11.90 92.38 9.57
CA GLY A 360 12.06 93.80 9.83
C GLY A 360 13.13 94.43 8.93
N ALA A 361 12.72 95.42 8.14
CA ALA A 361 13.60 96.48 7.69
C ALA A 361 14.09 97.28 8.91
N GLY A 362 15.38 97.65 8.93
CA GLY A 362 15.90 98.71 9.80
C GLY A 362 16.76 99.66 8.96
N GLY A 363 16.60 100.98 8.99
CA GLY A 363 15.66 101.83 9.70
C GLY A 363 15.69 103.26 9.13
N THR A 364 14.66 104.03 9.51
CA THR A 364 14.45 105.49 9.45
C THR A 364 14.42 106.17 8.07
N SER A 365 13.23 106.25 7.44
CA SER A 365 12.39 107.46 7.39
C SER A 365 11.39 107.35 6.21
N GLY A 366 10.10 107.24 6.53
CA GLY A 366 8.99 107.53 5.62
C GLY A 366 8.74 106.53 4.47
N MET A 367 7.76 105.64 4.65
CA MET A 367 6.66 105.36 3.71
C MET A 367 5.76 104.23 4.26
N GLY A 368 4.47 104.32 3.95
CA GLY A 368 3.35 103.79 4.75
C GLY A 368 3.01 102.29 4.63
N PRO A 369 2.02 101.83 5.41
CA PRO A 369 1.72 100.41 5.62
C PRO A 369 0.92 99.81 4.46
N GLY A 370 1.48 98.78 3.81
CA GLY A 370 0.79 97.84 2.93
C GLY A 370 0.70 96.47 3.61
N ALA A 371 -0.52 95.92 3.66
CA ALA A 371 -0.93 94.77 4.46
C ALA A 371 -0.15 93.46 4.22
N ALA A 372 0.10 92.70 5.30
CA ALA A 372 0.46 91.28 5.26
C ALA A 372 -0.34 90.52 6.34
N GLN A 373 -1.12 89.50 5.95
CA GLN A 373 -1.97 88.70 6.84
C GLN A 373 -1.23 87.48 7.43
N ALA A 374 -1.51 87.15 8.68
CA ALA A 374 -1.02 85.95 9.38
C ALA A 374 -1.80 84.69 8.95
N ILE A 375 -1.12 83.55 8.77
CA ILE A 375 -1.77 82.26 8.43
C ILE A 375 -1.69 81.32 9.65
N SER A 376 -2.81 81.14 10.35
CA SER A 376 -3.01 80.13 11.40
C SER A 376 -3.46 78.79 10.79
N GLY A 377 -2.88 77.66 11.25
CA GLY A 377 -3.38 76.29 10.97
C GLY A 377 -2.44 75.32 10.24
N MET A 378 -1.13 75.29 10.54
CA MET A 378 -0.17 74.37 9.89
C MET A 378 -0.09 72.98 10.55
N TYR A 379 -0.05 71.92 9.72
CA TYR A 379 0.11 70.51 10.11
C TYR A 379 1.21 69.82 9.30
N ARG A 380 1.87 68.81 9.88
CA ARG A 380 2.84 67.99 9.17
C ARG A 380 2.15 66.91 8.35
N LEU A 381 2.40 66.89 7.04
CA LEU A 381 2.01 65.80 6.16
C LEU A 381 3.26 65.05 5.70
N SER A 382 3.38 63.78 6.09
CA SER A 382 4.47 62.89 5.67
C SER A 382 3.94 61.89 4.65
N VAL A 383 4.51 61.85 3.45
CA VAL A 383 4.15 60.85 2.44
C VAL A 383 5.38 60.04 2.05
N SER A 384 5.28 58.72 2.20
CA SER A 384 6.34 57.78 1.93
C SER A 384 5.84 56.58 1.12
N LYS A 385 6.78 55.87 0.50
CA LYS A 385 6.51 54.62 -0.19
C LYS A 385 7.31 53.49 0.46
N ASP A 386 6.65 52.35 0.59
CA ASP A 386 7.25 51.09 1.01
C ASP A 386 7.14 50.07 -0.13
N ALA A 387 8.07 49.12 -0.19
CA ALA A 387 8.00 48.00 -1.13
C ALA A 387 8.35 46.71 -0.39
N THR A 388 7.48 45.70 -0.46
CA THR A 388 7.67 44.42 0.24
C THR A 388 8.50 43.41 -0.55
N SER A 389 8.71 43.63 -1.86
CA SER A 389 9.43 42.71 -2.75
C SER A 389 9.84 43.38 -4.08
N SER A 390 10.85 44.24 -4.10
CA SER A 390 11.38 44.91 -5.32
C SER A 390 10.37 45.67 -6.22
N GLY A 391 9.09 45.73 -5.84
CA GLY A 391 8.01 46.33 -6.61
C GLY A 391 8.15 47.84 -6.67
N ALA A 392 8.74 48.32 -7.76
CA ALA A 392 8.82 49.75 -8.02
C ALA A 392 7.43 50.29 -8.35
N GLY A 393 6.95 51.22 -7.54
CA GLY A 393 5.93 52.19 -7.92
C GLY A 393 6.45 53.59 -7.65
N THR A 394 5.88 54.57 -8.34
CA THR A 394 6.13 55.98 -8.09
C THR A 394 4.96 56.58 -7.33
N VAL A 395 5.28 57.55 -6.48
CA VAL A 395 4.30 58.46 -5.88
C VAL A 395 4.60 59.80 -6.50
N SER A 396 3.57 60.52 -6.96
CA SER A 396 3.75 61.82 -7.61
C SER A 396 4.60 62.79 -6.78
N ARG A 397 4.55 62.67 -5.44
CA ARG A 397 5.36 63.43 -4.47
C ARG A 397 5.63 62.58 -3.21
N THR A 398 6.87 62.51 -2.74
CA THR A 398 7.25 61.91 -1.42
C THR A 398 8.05 62.92 -0.60
N GLY A 399 7.85 62.94 0.71
CA GLY A 399 8.50 63.94 1.58
C GLY A 399 7.69 64.29 2.82
N VAL A 400 8.16 65.32 3.53
CA VAL A 400 7.50 65.89 4.70
C VAL A 400 7.24 67.36 4.42
N TRP A 401 5.98 67.79 4.54
CA TRP A 401 5.56 69.16 4.29
C TRP A 401 4.85 69.74 5.51
N MET A 402 5.02 71.05 5.73
CA MET A 402 4.17 71.84 6.63
C MET A 402 3.07 72.47 5.77
N ILE A 403 1.82 72.05 5.97
CA ILE A 403 0.69 72.55 5.17
C ILE A 403 -0.38 73.18 6.05
N THR A 404 -0.99 74.27 5.58
CA THR A 404 -2.15 74.85 6.28
C THR A 404 -3.36 73.94 6.05
N GLY A 405 -4.15 73.62 7.08
CA GLY A 405 -5.26 72.65 7.02
C GLY A 405 -6.37 72.93 5.99
N LYS A 406 -6.36 74.10 5.33
CA LYS A 406 -7.23 74.45 4.20
C LYS A 406 -6.67 74.04 2.82
N VAL A 407 -5.42 73.58 2.76
CA VAL A 407 -4.73 73.18 1.53
C VAL A 407 -5.03 71.71 1.24
N ASN A 408 -5.47 71.43 0.02
CA ASN A 408 -5.63 70.07 -0.47
C ASN A 408 -4.36 69.63 -1.21
N MET A 409 -3.76 68.52 -0.80
CA MET A 409 -2.61 67.94 -1.50
C MET A 409 -2.96 66.56 -2.04
N SER A 410 -2.87 66.41 -3.36
CA SER A 410 -3.18 65.16 -4.06
C SER A 410 -1.92 64.39 -4.42
N PHE A 411 -1.95 63.09 -4.17
CA PHE A 411 -0.91 62.13 -4.49
C PHE A 411 -1.47 61.12 -5.47
N THR A 412 -0.72 60.85 -6.54
CA THR A 412 -1.02 59.76 -7.47
C THR A 412 -0.02 58.64 -7.26
N PHE A 413 -0.52 57.42 -7.20
CA PHE A 413 0.26 56.20 -7.01
C PHE A 413 0.28 55.42 -8.32
N THR A 414 1.46 55.26 -8.92
CA THR A 414 1.60 54.62 -10.22
C THR A 414 2.46 53.36 -10.10
N PRO A 415 1.87 52.17 -10.25
CA PRO A 415 2.63 50.92 -10.30
C PRO A 415 3.52 50.86 -11.56
N ILE A 416 4.73 50.33 -11.44
CA ILE A 416 5.67 50.15 -12.56
C ILE A 416 6.00 48.66 -12.73
N GLY A 417 6.27 48.24 -13.97
CA GLY A 417 6.89 46.95 -14.27
C GLY A 417 6.08 45.73 -13.85
N GLY A 418 4.74 45.82 -13.85
CA GLY A 418 3.83 44.73 -13.47
C GLY A 418 3.49 44.65 -11.98
N SER A 419 3.95 45.60 -11.16
CA SER A 419 3.51 45.73 -9.76
C SER A 419 2.07 46.26 -9.68
N VAL A 420 1.47 46.14 -8.49
CA VAL A 420 0.16 46.70 -8.12
C VAL A 420 0.26 47.41 -6.77
N ILE A 421 -0.74 48.23 -6.45
CA ILE A 421 -0.88 48.82 -5.11
C ILE A 421 -1.38 47.72 -4.18
N LYS A 422 -0.57 47.35 -3.19
CA LYS A 422 -0.95 46.38 -2.16
C LYS A 422 -1.83 47.00 -1.10
N GLN A 423 -1.46 48.20 -0.64
CA GLN A 423 -2.20 48.96 0.36
C GLN A 423 -1.77 50.43 0.36
N VAL A 424 -2.70 51.33 0.61
CA VAL A 424 -2.44 52.71 1.05
C VAL A 424 -2.90 52.83 2.49
N SER A 425 -2.07 53.41 3.35
CA SER A 425 -2.36 53.60 4.77
C SER A 425 -2.26 55.07 5.14
N VAL A 426 -3.25 55.58 5.86
CA VAL A 426 -3.28 56.94 6.40
C VAL A 426 -3.25 56.85 7.92
N ASN A 427 -2.25 57.45 8.57
CA ASN A 427 -2.00 57.35 10.01
C ASN A 427 -1.96 55.90 10.52
N GLY A 428 -1.38 55.01 9.71
CA GLY A 428 -1.31 53.57 9.99
C GLY A 428 -2.62 52.79 9.71
N MET A 429 -3.71 53.46 9.36
CA MET A 429 -4.97 52.80 8.97
C MET A 429 -5.01 52.56 7.46
N GLY A 430 -5.15 51.30 7.04
CA GLY A 430 -5.30 50.94 5.64
C GLY A 430 -6.62 51.44 5.04
N ILE A 431 -6.54 52.14 3.90
CA ILE A 431 -7.68 52.67 3.15
C ILE A 431 -7.94 51.93 1.83
N GLY A 432 -7.33 50.75 1.65
CA GLY A 432 -7.47 49.92 0.45
C GLY A 432 -6.37 50.19 -0.59
N THR A 433 -6.70 50.06 -1.87
CA THR A 433 -5.75 50.18 -2.99
C THR A 433 -6.10 51.31 -3.97
N PRO A 434 -6.42 52.54 -3.50
CA PRO A 434 -6.75 53.63 -4.40
C PRO A 434 -5.52 54.03 -5.23
N THR A 435 -5.73 54.49 -6.47
CA THR A 435 -4.64 54.98 -7.35
C THR A 435 -4.26 56.43 -7.07
N SER A 436 -5.01 57.10 -6.20
CA SER A 436 -4.69 58.44 -5.70
C SER A 436 -5.24 58.65 -4.29
N TYR A 437 -4.69 59.62 -3.58
CA TYR A 437 -5.20 60.08 -2.30
C TYR A 437 -5.09 61.60 -2.21
N THR A 438 -6.13 62.28 -1.76
CA THR A 438 -6.09 63.71 -1.48
C THR A 438 -6.14 63.92 0.02
N ALA A 439 -5.05 64.45 0.58
CA ALA A 439 -5.03 64.97 1.94
C ALA A 439 -5.72 66.33 1.93
N SER A 440 -6.93 66.40 2.47
CA SER A 440 -7.75 67.62 2.56
C SER A 440 -8.20 67.84 3.99
N GLY A 441 -8.39 69.12 4.37
CA GLY A 441 -8.99 69.46 5.66
C GLY A 441 -8.20 68.95 6.87
N LEU A 442 -6.86 68.92 6.80
CA LEU A 442 -6.06 68.37 7.89
C LEU A 442 -6.31 69.17 9.18
N THR A 443 -6.52 68.43 10.27
CA THR A 443 -6.69 68.97 11.63
C THR A 443 -5.60 68.49 12.59
N GLN A 444 -4.68 67.65 12.10
CA GLN A 444 -3.55 67.10 12.83
C GLN A 444 -2.46 66.62 11.85
N ASP A 445 -1.29 66.29 12.40
CA ASP A 445 -0.21 65.63 11.66
C ASP A 445 -0.73 64.32 11.04
N THR A 446 -0.39 64.11 9.77
CA THR A 446 -0.89 63.01 8.96
C THR A 446 0.24 62.31 8.22
N THR A 447 0.26 60.98 8.26
CA THR A 447 1.21 60.14 7.52
C THR A 447 0.47 59.33 6.47
N VAL A 448 0.93 59.34 5.22
CA VAL A 448 0.41 58.51 4.14
C VAL A 448 1.54 57.59 3.67
N VAL A 449 1.32 56.28 3.76
CA VAL A 449 2.25 55.25 3.29
C VAL A 449 1.57 54.45 2.19
N VAL A 450 2.21 54.33 1.04
CA VAL A 450 1.75 53.42 -0.02
C VAL A 450 2.72 52.26 -0.16
N THR A 451 2.18 51.05 -0.23
CA THR A 451 2.95 49.82 -0.40
C THR A 451 2.68 49.23 -1.78
N PHE A 452 3.73 49.06 -2.59
CA PHE A 452 3.66 48.36 -3.87
C PHE A 452 4.15 46.91 -3.73
N ALA A 453 3.52 45.99 -4.47
CA ALA A 453 3.94 44.60 -4.56
C ALA A 453 3.55 43.99 -5.91
N TYR A 454 4.22 42.91 -6.32
CA TYR A 454 3.77 42.11 -7.45
C TYR A 454 2.51 41.29 -7.07
N PRO A 455 1.60 40.99 -8.02
CA PRO A 455 0.48 40.11 -7.76
C PRO A 455 0.96 38.69 -7.45
N LEU A 456 0.27 38.01 -6.53
CA LEU A 456 0.41 36.57 -6.32
C LEU A 456 -0.27 35.85 -7.50
N THR A 457 0.43 34.94 -8.16
CA THR A 457 -0.01 34.32 -9.42
C THR A 457 0.22 32.81 -9.39
N GLY A 458 -0.50 32.09 -10.24
CA GLY A 458 -0.50 30.63 -10.26
C GLY A 458 -1.83 30.06 -9.75
N SER A 459 -1.79 28.85 -9.21
CA SER A 459 -2.96 28.14 -8.71
C SER A 459 -2.72 27.49 -7.37
N VAL A 460 -3.81 27.31 -6.63
CA VAL A 460 -3.86 26.55 -5.39
C VAL A 460 -4.96 25.51 -5.51
N ALA A 461 -4.73 24.31 -5.00
CA ALA A 461 -5.68 23.22 -5.04
C ALA A 461 -5.92 22.67 -3.64
N ILE A 462 -7.12 22.14 -3.42
CA ILE A 462 -7.42 21.36 -2.22
C ILE A 462 -6.93 19.93 -2.44
N SER A 463 -6.37 19.34 -1.40
CA SER A 463 -5.95 17.95 -1.32
C SER A 463 -6.65 17.27 -0.14
N GLY A 464 -6.76 15.95 -0.17
CA GLY A 464 -7.49 15.16 0.83
C GLY A 464 -8.92 14.80 0.40
N SER A 465 -9.62 14.07 1.25
CA SER A 465 -11.00 13.61 0.99
C SER A 465 -11.99 14.61 1.56
N ALA A 466 -12.89 15.14 0.71
CA ALA A 466 -13.92 16.10 1.12
C ALA A 466 -15.09 15.39 1.81
N VAL A 467 -14.83 14.79 2.97
CA VAL A 467 -15.81 14.06 3.77
C VAL A 467 -15.78 14.59 5.19
N VAL A 468 -16.95 14.82 5.79
CA VAL A 468 -17.06 15.29 7.18
C VAL A 468 -16.23 14.43 8.13
N GLY A 469 -15.46 15.08 9.00
CA GLY A 469 -14.51 14.45 9.92
C GLY A 469 -13.10 14.25 9.36
N GLN A 470 -12.90 14.39 8.05
CA GLN A 470 -11.59 14.31 7.41
C GLN A 470 -10.92 15.69 7.30
N SER A 471 -9.59 15.71 7.26
CA SER A 471 -8.81 16.93 7.04
C SER A 471 -8.54 17.14 5.56
N LEU A 472 -8.88 18.33 5.08
CA LEU A 472 -8.40 18.87 3.82
C LEU A 472 -7.07 19.58 4.03
N GLY A 473 -6.20 19.55 3.02
CA GLY A 473 -4.92 20.25 2.99
C GLY A 473 -4.81 21.14 1.76
N VAL A 474 -3.98 22.18 1.83
CA VAL A 474 -3.74 23.08 0.70
C VAL A 474 -2.49 22.66 -0.07
N ASN A 475 -2.64 22.42 -1.38
CA ASN A 475 -1.52 22.25 -2.30
C ASN A 475 -1.15 23.61 -2.94
N THR A 476 0.05 24.08 -2.63
CA THR A 476 0.60 25.38 -3.08
C THR A 476 1.67 25.24 -4.16
N ALA A 477 1.90 24.05 -4.72
CA ALA A 477 2.93 23.82 -5.74
C ALA A 477 2.66 24.56 -7.06
N GLY A 478 1.40 24.97 -7.31
CA GLY A 478 1.01 25.75 -8.48
C GLY A 478 1.28 27.26 -8.37
N ILE A 479 1.80 27.75 -7.24
CA ILE A 479 2.18 29.15 -7.07
C ILE A 479 3.47 29.42 -7.86
N LEU A 480 3.48 30.46 -8.71
CA LEU A 480 4.57 30.70 -9.68
C LEU A 480 5.73 31.55 -9.15
N GLN A 481 5.61 32.06 -7.93
CA GLN A 481 6.61 32.89 -7.28
C GLN A 481 7.75 32.04 -6.73
N VAL A 482 9.00 32.42 -7.05
CA VAL A 482 10.21 31.69 -6.60
C VAL A 482 10.41 31.75 -5.08
N GLN A 483 9.87 32.77 -4.40
CA GLN A 483 9.89 32.91 -2.93
C GLN A 483 8.64 33.65 -2.43
N PRO A 484 7.49 32.98 -2.22
CA PRO A 484 6.26 33.66 -1.80
C PRO A 484 6.29 34.17 -0.35
N GLY A 485 7.33 33.85 0.43
CA GLY A 485 7.37 34.13 1.87
C GLY A 485 6.37 33.25 2.65
N THR A 486 6.00 33.69 3.85
CA THR A 486 4.96 33.02 4.65
C THR A 486 3.60 33.20 3.99
N LEU A 487 2.92 32.08 3.72
CA LEU A 487 1.57 32.06 3.19
C LEU A 487 0.54 32.15 4.32
N SER A 488 -0.56 32.86 4.07
CA SER A 488 -1.73 32.95 4.94
C SER A 488 -2.90 32.21 4.31
N TYR A 489 -3.68 31.48 5.09
CA TYR A 489 -4.81 30.70 4.61
C TYR A 489 -6.11 31.21 5.23
N GLN A 490 -7.21 31.09 4.49
CA GLN A 490 -8.56 31.27 4.99
C GLN A 490 -9.47 30.28 4.26
N TRP A 491 -9.99 29.30 4.99
CA TRP A 491 -10.98 28.37 4.45
C TRP A 491 -12.35 29.03 4.37
N LEU A 492 -13.11 28.68 3.33
CA LEU A 492 -14.42 29.23 3.05
C LEU A 492 -15.46 28.11 2.92
N ARG A 493 -16.67 28.39 3.40
CA ARG A 493 -17.89 27.59 3.21
C ARG A 493 -18.85 28.43 2.39
N ASP A 494 -19.22 27.93 1.21
CA ASP A 494 -20.09 28.63 0.25
C ASP A 494 -19.63 30.06 -0.05
N GLY A 495 -18.30 30.22 -0.19
CA GLY A 495 -17.65 31.51 -0.44
C GLY A 495 -17.53 32.42 0.78
N SER A 496 -18.05 32.04 1.95
CA SER A 496 -17.95 32.82 3.19
C SER A 496 -16.81 32.31 4.09
N PRO A 497 -16.00 33.19 4.72
CA PRO A 497 -14.93 32.77 5.61
C PRO A 497 -15.42 31.94 6.80
N ILE A 498 -14.76 30.80 7.06
CA ILE A 498 -14.99 30.00 8.26
C ILE A 498 -14.13 30.58 9.39
N ALA A 499 -14.77 31.04 10.47
CA ALA A 499 -14.08 31.69 11.58
C ALA A 499 -12.99 30.78 12.19
N GLY A 500 -11.77 31.30 12.30
CA GLY A 500 -10.61 30.60 12.87
C GLY A 500 -9.95 29.55 11.96
N ALA A 501 -10.51 29.25 10.78
CA ALA A 501 -9.94 28.29 9.84
C ALA A 501 -8.84 28.92 8.98
N THR A 502 -7.69 29.20 9.61
CA THR A 502 -6.56 29.91 8.98
C THR A 502 -5.30 29.05 8.78
N GLY A 503 -5.38 27.75 9.06
CA GLY A 503 -4.29 26.80 8.87
C GLY A 503 -4.15 26.31 7.42
N ALA A 504 -2.98 25.74 7.11
CA ALA A 504 -2.74 25.04 5.84
C ALA A 504 -3.54 23.73 5.70
N SER A 505 -4.29 23.35 6.74
CA SER A 505 -5.22 22.22 6.78
C SER A 505 -6.51 22.62 7.49
N TYR A 506 -7.63 22.00 7.13
CA TYR A 506 -8.95 22.19 7.75
C TYR A 506 -9.69 20.87 7.89
N THR A 507 -10.06 20.53 9.13
CA THR A 507 -10.90 19.37 9.41
C THR A 507 -12.36 19.72 9.19
N LEU A 508 -13.02 19.00 8.28
CA LEU A 508 -14.43 19.19 7.97
C LEU A 508 -15.31 18.83 9.17
N THR A 509 -16.25 19.71 9.48
CA THR A 509 -17.20 19.58 10.59
C THR A 509 -18.58 19.18 10.07
N ALA A 510 -19.51 18.84 10.97
CA ALA A 510 -20.89 18.54 10.59
C ALA A 510 -21.59 19.71 9.86
N ALA A 511 -21.19 20.95 10.15
CA ALA A 511 -21.74 22.14 9.48
C ALA A 511 -21.27 22.29 8.01
N ASP A 512 -20.22 21.57 7.60
CA ASP A 512 -19.72 21.56 6.23
C ASP A 512 -20.47 20.57 5.33
N ALA A 513 -21.29 19.68 5.90
CA ALA A 513 -22.01 18.66 5.15
C ALA A 513 -22.85 19.26 4.02
N ASN A 514 -22.64 18.75 2.79
CA ASN A 514 -23.23 19.17 1.53
C ASN A 514 -22.86 20.59 1.06
N GLN A 515 -22.00 21.30 1.78
CA GLN A 515 -21.56 22.64 1.42
C GLN A 515 -20.34 22.62 0.51
N SER A 516 -20.14 23.72 -0.22
CA SER A 516 -18.94 23.92 -1.04
C SER A 516 -17.80 24.49 -0.18
N ILE A 517 -16.64 23.85 -0.24
CA ILE A 517 -15.46 24.23 0.54
C ILE A 517 -14.36 24.68 -0.41
N SER A 518 -13.83 25.88 -0.20
CA SER A 518 -12.69 26.43 -0.91
C SER A 518 -11.68 27.02 0.07
N VAL A 519 -10.48 27.35 -0.40
CA VAL A 519 -9.47 28.03 0.40
C VAL A 519 -8.89 29.23 -0.35
N GLN A 520 -8.77 30.35 0.35
CA GLN A 520 -8.02 31.52 -0.08
C GLN A 520 -6.60 31.47 0.50
N VAL A 521 -5.61 31.71 -0.35
CA VAL A 521 -4.19 31.72 -0.01
C VAL A 521 -3.61 33.08 -0.35
N GLY A 522 -3.09 33.78 0.66
CA GLY A 522 -2.41 35.06 0.54
C GLY A 522 -0.93 34.97 0.88
N SER A 523 -0.20 36.06 0.68
CA SER A 523 1.22 36.19 1.02
C SER A 523 1.52 37.56 1.64
N ALA A 524 2.46 37.60 2.58
CA ALA A 524 2.98 38.85 3.13
C ALA A 524 3.86 39.64 2.15
N LEU A 525 4.37 39.03 1.07
CA LEU A 525 5.29 39.67 0.11
C LEU A 525 4.60 40.12 -1.18
N TYR A 526 3.49 39.49 -1.56
CA TYR A 526 2.75 39.73 -2.79
C TYR A 526 1.37 40.33 -2.51
N ALA A 527 0.72 40.89 -3.53
CA ALA A 527 -0.64 41.42 -3.46
C ALA A 527 -1.69 40.42 -3.96
N GLY A 528 -2.90 40.50 -3.41
CA GLY A 528 -4.02 39.62 -3.76
C GLY A 528 -3.99 38.28 -3.05
N VAL A 529 -5.02 37.46 -3.33
CA VAL A 529 -5.15 36.08 -2.84
C VAL A 529 -5.46 35.15 -4.01
N LEU A 530 -4.98 33.93 -3.95
CA LEU A 530 -5.37 32.84 -4.84
C LEU A 530 -6.52 32.08 -4.19
N THR A 531 -7.60 31.84 -4.92
CA THR A 531 -8.73 31.01 -4.44
C THR A 531 -8.69 29.67 -5.15
N SER A 532 -8.81 28.58 -4.39
CA SER A 532 -8.91 27.23 -4.99
C SER A 532 -10.25 27.05 -5.69
N LEU A 533 -10.32 26.05 -6.59
CA LEU A 533 -11.63 25.46 -6.92
C LEU A 533 -12.28 24.90 -5.66
N SER A 534 -13.61 24.94 -5.60
CA SER A 534 -14.37 24.38 -4.48
C SER A 534 -14.54 22.88 -4.62
N VAL A 535 -14.49 22.17 -3.50
CA VAL A 535 -14.90 20.77 -3.39
C VAL A 535 -16.19 20.69 -2.58
N GLN A 536 -17.13 19.83 -2.96
CA GLN A 536 -18.32 19.60 -2.13
C GLN A 536 -17.96 18.65 -0.99
N ALA A 537 -18.19 19.09 0.25
CA ALA A 537 -18.00 18.24 1.41
C ALA A 537 -19.19 17.28 1.56
N LEU A 538 -18.93 15.98 1.52
CA LEU A 538 -19.95 14.95 1.69
C LEU A 538 -20.14 14.61 3.17
N PRO A 539 -21.38 14.38 3.65
CA PRO A 539 -21.61 13.77 4.96
C PRO A 539 -20.95 12.39 5.04
N LEU A 540 -20.49 12.00 6.23
CA LEU A 540 -19.94 10.67 6.48
C LEU A 540 -21.07 9.62 6.52
N LEU A 541 -20.91 8.52 5.80
CA LEU A 541 -21.83 7.39 5.90
C LEU A 541 -21.71 6.75 7.29
N THR A 542 -22.83 6.60 7.99
CA THR A 542 -22.93 5.98 9.33
C THR A 542 -23.83 4.75 9.28
N GLY A 543 -23.70 3.86 10.25
CA GLY A 543 -24.44 2.60 10.34
C GLY A 543 -23.54 1.39 10.55
N THR A 544 -24.13 0.21 10.52
CA THR A 544 -23.47 -1.10 10.67
C THR A 544 -23.92 -2.06 9.59
N ILE A 545 -23.04 -2.99 9.19
CA ILE A 545 -23.35 -4.03 8.20
C ILE A 545 -23.17 -5.40 8.83
N ASP A 546 -24.24 -6.20 8.82
CA ASP A 546 -24.24 -7.58 9.26
C ASP A 546 -24.37 -8.52 8.05
N ILE A 547 -23.61 -9.62 8.07
CA ILE A 547 -23.73 -10.71 7.10
C ILE A 547 -24.56 -11.83 7.74
N SER A 548 -25.57 -12.29 7.00
CA SER A 548 -26.40 -13.45 7.36
C SER A 548 -26.35 -14.51 6.26
N GLY A 549 -26.79 -15.73 6.59
CA GLY A 549 -26.70 -16.90 5.70
C GLY A 549 -25.65 -17.92 6.17
N SER A 550 -25.68 -19.11 5.57
CA SER A 550 -24.70 -20.16 5.89
C SER A 550 -23.43 -19.93 5.06
N PRO A 551 -22.24 -19.78 5.68
CA PRO A 551 -21.00 -19.53 4.97
C PRO A 551 -20.44 -20.83 4.38
N VAL A 552 -21.20 -21.45 3.49
CA VAL A 552 -20.85 -22.70 2.80
C VAL A 552 -20.93 -22.44 1.29
N VAL A 553 -19.99 -22.98 0.52
CA VAL A 553 -19.98 -22.81 -0.95
C VAL A 553 -21.33 -23.17 -1.57
N LYS A 554 -21.73 -22.46 -2.63
CA LYS A 554 -23.04 -22.51 -3.31
C LYS A 554 -24.22 -21.95 -2.50
N GLN A 555 -24.03 -21.56 -1.25
CA GLN A 555 -25.05 -20.84 -0.46
C GLN A 555 -24.95 -19.34 -0.66
N VAL A 556 -26.05 -18.64 -0.39
CA VAL A 556 -26.14 -17.19 -0.48
C VAL A 556 -25.85 -16.57 0.88
N LEU A 557 -24.94 -15.62 0.91
CA LEU A 557 -24.77 -14.66 1.99
C LEU A 557 -25.56 -13.39 1.66
N THR A 558 -26.17 -12.79 2.68
CA THR A 558 -26.96 -11.57 2.56
C THR A 558 -26.41 -10.51 3.51
N ALA A 559 -26.06 -9.35 2.96
CA ALA A 559 -25.66 -8.17 3.70
C ALA A 559 -26.89 -7.34 4.08
N SER A 560 -27.02 -7.02 5.37
CA SER A 560 -28.05 -6.14 5.90
C SER A 560 -27.41 -4.90 6.52
N ALA A 561 -27.85 -3.73 6.08
CA ALA A 561 -27.40 -2.44 6.62
C ALA A 561 -28.41 -1.91 7.64
N THR A 562 -27.93 -1.51 8.81
CA THR A 562 -28.74 -0.95 9.90
C THR A 562 -28.17 0.40 10.36
N GLY A 563 -29.05 1.32 10.75
CA GLY A 563 -28.64 2.66 11.23
C GLY A 563 -28.10 3.59 10.14
N THR A 564 -28.26 3.26 8.85
CA THR A 564 -27.91 4.15 7.75
C THR A 564 -28.90 5.31 7.62
N PRO A 565 -28.48 6.49 7.14
CA PRO A 565 -29.38 7.62 6.91
C PRO A 565 -30.62 7.24 6.08
N ALA A 566 -31.80 7.66 6.52
CA ALA A 566 -33.06 7.31 5.87
C ALA A 566 -33.10 7.76 4.40
N GLY A 567 -33.51 6.86 3.51
CA GLY A 567 -33.59 7.14 2.06
C GLY A 567 -32.27 7.10 1.30
N SER A 568 -31.15 6.72 1.94
CA SER A 568 -29.88 6.55 1.23
C SER A 568 -29.93 5.37 0.25
N THR A 569 -29.46 5.58 -0.98
CA THR A 569 -29.25 4.50 -1.96
C THR A 569 -27.89 3.85 -1.72
N LEU A 570 -27.90 2.60 -1.26
CA LEU A 570 -26.70 1.84 -0.92
C LEU A 570 -26.14 1.08 -2.14
N ALA A 571 -24.81 1.05 -2.26
CA ALA A 571 -24.08 0.23 -3.20
C ALA A 571 -23.17 -0.74 -2.44
N TYR A 572 -23.11 -1.99 -2.89
CA TYR A 572 -22.40 -3.06 -2.20
C TYR A 572 -21.18 -3.47 -3.03
N GLN A 573 -20.14 -3.95 -2.36
CA GLN A 573 -18.98 -4.59 -2.97
C GLN A 573 -18.52 -5.71 -2.04
N TRP A 574 -18.73 -6.95 -2.44
CA TRP A 574 -18.21 -8.10 -1.70
C TRP A 574 -16.71 -8.26 -1.89
N LEU A 575 -16.04 -8.76 -0.86
CA LEU A 575 -14.60 -8.87 -0.76
C LEU A 575 -14.22 -10.31 -0.39
N ARG A 576 -13.13 -10.81 -0.99
CA ARG A 576 -12.49 -12.09 -0.70
C ARG A 576 -11.07 -11.82 -0.23
N GLY A 577 -10.74 -12.21 0.99
CA GLY A 577 -9.41 -11.94 1.57
C GLY A 577 -9.07 -10.45 1.63
N GLY A 578 -10.09 -9.59 1.70
CA GLY A 578 -9.94 -8.13 1.67
C GLY A 578 -9.85 -7.51 0.27
N ALA A 579 -9.81 -8.30 -0.81
CA ALA A 579 -9.81 -7.80 -2.19
C ALA A 579 -11.23 -7.82 -2.80
N PRO A 580 -11.61 -6.84 -3.65
CA PRO A 580 -12.91 -6.83 -4.31
C PRO A 580 -13.15 -8.08 -5.16
N ILE A 581 -14.37 -8.60 -5.11
CA ILE A 581 -14.84 -9.65 -6.02
C ILE A 581 -15.53 -8.97 -7.21
N ASP A 582 -15.02 -9.20 -8.41
CA ASP A 582 -15.55 -8.60 -9.64
C ASP A 582 -17.05 -8.89 -9.79
N ALA A 583 -17.82 -7.84 -10.14
CA ALA A 583 -19.27 -7.86 -10.34
C ALA A 583 -20.15 -8.27 -9.12
N ALA A 584 -19.56 -8.53 -7.94
CA ALA A 584 -20.31 -8.84 -6.73
C ALA A 584 -20.83 -7.55 -6.05
N LEU A 585 -21.80 -6.90 -6.71
CA LEU A 585 -22.31 -5.56 -6.36
C LEU A 585 -23.71 -5.57 -5.73
N ALA A 586 -24.31 -6.74 -5.57
CA ALA A 586 -25.62 -6.89 -4.95
C ALA A 586 -25.52 -6.97 -3.42
N SER A 587 -26.65 -6.77 -2.72
CA SER A 587 -26.75 -7.04 -1.28
C SER A 587 -26.60 -8.52 -0.92
N THR A 588 -26.52 -9.40 -1.92
CA THR A 588 -26.29 -10.83 -1.76
C THR A 588 -25.06 -11.29 -2.53
N HIS A 589 -24.38 -12.33 -2.02
CA HIS A 589 -23.27 -13.00 -2.70
C HIS A 589 -23.43 -14.51 -2.57
N THR A 590 -23.55 -15.19 -3.70
CA THR A 590 -23.52 -16.66 -3.75
C THR A 590 -22.07 -17.11 -3.68
N LEU A 591 -21.72 -17.86 -2.64
CA LEU A 591 -20.36 -18.33 -2.44
C LEU A 591 -19.93 -19.29 -3.56
N VAL A 592 -18.72 -19.08 -4.08
CA VAL A 592 -18.11 -19.89 -5.14
C VAL A 592 -16.91 -20.68 -4.61
N THR A 593 -16.40 -21.62 -5.39
CA THR A 593 -15.26 -22.48 -5.00
C THR A 593 -14.03 -21.67 -4.56
N ALA A 594 -13.78 -20.52 -5.20
CA ALA A 594 -12.66 -19.63 -4.85
C ALA A 594 -12.80 -18.94 -3.48
N ASP A 595 -14.00 -18.92 -2.89
CA ASP A 595 -14.24 -18.31 -1.57
C ASP A 595 -13.81 -19.24 -0.43
N ILE A 596 -13.68 -20.54 -0.66
CA ILE A 596 -13.44 -21.54 0.38
C ILE A 596 -12.13 -21.24 1.14
N GLY A 597 -12.24 -21.19 2.47
CA GLY A 597 -11.13 -20.86 3.37
C GLY A 597 -10.77 -19.37 3.41
N GLN A 598 -11.39 -18.54 2.57
CA GLN A 598 -11.16 -17.09 2.53
C GLN A 598 -12.10 -16.37 3.50
N ALA A 599 -11.62 -15.23 4.01
CA ALA A 599 -12.45 -14.28 4.72
C ALA A 599 -13.34 -13.54 3.71
N ILE A 600 -14.66 -13.69 3.83
CA ILE A 600 -15.66 -13.01 3.01
C ILE A 600 -16.28 -11.89 3.82
N SER A 601 -16.20 -10.67 3.30
CA SER A 601 -16.77 -9.46 3.90
C SER A 601 -17.44 -8.61 2.82
N VAL A 602 -18.17 -7.58 3.22
CA VAL A 602 -18.80 -6.63 2.30
C VAL A 602 -18.47 -5.20 2.69
N GLN A 603 -18.18 -4.38 1.67
CA GLN A 603 -18.11 -2.93 1.77
C GLN A 603 -19.40 -2.32 1.23
N VAL A 604 -19.93 -1.35 1.95
CA VAL A 604 -21.14 -0.63 1.56
C VAL A 604 -20.84 0.86 1.48
N SER A 605 -21.16 1.46 0.34
CA SER A 605 -21.12 2.90 0.10
C SER A 605 -22.53 3.43 -0.16
N ALA A 606 -22.70 4.75 -0.18
CA ALA A 606 -23.99 5.36 -0.48
C ALA A 606 -23.81 6.62 -1.34
N THR A 607 -24.68 6.83 -2.31
CA THR A 607 -24.65 8.03 -3.17
C THR A 607 -24.87 9.28 -2.32
N GLY A 608 -24.01 10.29 -2.51
CA GLY A 608 -24.06 11.55 -1.75
C GLY A 608 -23.41 11.48 -0.37
N TYR A 609 -22.80 10.36 0.02
CA TYR A 609 -22.06 10.20 1.26
C TYR A 609 -20.60 9.83 0.98
N GLY A 610 -19.72 10.25 1.88
CA GLY A 610 -18.33 9.85 1.89
C GLY A 610 -18.07 8.66 2.81
N GLY A 611 -16.98 7.94 2.54
CA GLY A 611 -16.59 6.75 3.31
C GLY A 611 -17.33 5.48 2.90
N VAL A 612 -17.02 4.38 3.60
CA VAL A 612 -17.65 3.07 3.42
C VAL A 612 -17.89 2.41 4.78
N LEU A 613 -18.94 1.62 4.89
CA LEU A 613 -19.16 0.72 6.02
C LEU A 613 -18.58 -0.65 5.66
N ASN A 614 -17.91 -1.30 6.61
CA ASN A 614 -17.36 -2.63 6.45
C ASN A 614 -18.08 -3.60 7.39
N SER A 615 -18.41 -4.79 6.91
CA SER A 615 -18.89 -5.87 7.78
C SER A 615 -17.74 -6.56 8.52
N SER A 616 -18.08 -7.31 9.57
CA SER A 616 -17.19 -8.40 10.02
C SER A 616 -17.09 -9.48 8.93
N ALA A 617 -15.98 -10.20 8.88
CA ALA A 617 -15.78 -11.27 7.90
C ALA A 617 -16.31 -12.62 8.39
N VAL A 618 -16.81 -13.44 7.46
CA VAL A 618 -17.16 -14.85 7.67
C VAL A 618 -16.25 -15.74 6.82
N THR A 619 -15.90 -16.93 7.31
CA THR A 619 -15.04 -17.86 6.57
C THR A 619 -15.88 -18.89 5.81
N ALA A 620 -15.76 -18.93 4.49
CA ALA A 620 -16.52 -19.89 3.69
C ALA A 620 -15.95 -21.31 3.82
N SER A 621 -16.83 -22.29 3.96
CA SER A 621 -16.51 -23.71 4.12
C SER A 621 -17.02 -24.56 2.96
N LYS A 622 -16.47 -25.76 2.80
CA LYS A 622 -16.99 -26.78 1.88
C LYS A 622 -18.34 -27.33 2.35
N ILE A 623 -19.12 -27.86 1.41
CA ILE A 623 -20.35 -28.60 1.72
C ILE A 623 -19.96 -29.97 2.29
N THR A 624 -20.54 -30.38 3.42
CA THR A 624 -20.44 -31.77 3.87
C THR A 624 -21.63 -32.55 3.31
N PRO A 625 -21.42 -33.55 2.43
CA PRO A 625 -22.51 -34.38 1.92
C PRO A 625 -23.26 -35.08 3.05
N VAL A 626 -24.58 -35.19 2.91
CA VAL A 626 -25.43 -35.95 3.84
C VAL A 626 -25.71 -37.31 3.22
N ILE A 627 -25.23 -38.37 3.86
CA ILE A 627 -25.39 -39.76 3.41
C ILE A 627 -26.40 -40.45 4.32
N THR A 628 -27.64 -40.67 3.84
CA THR A 628 -28.76 -41.12 4.69
C THR A 628 -28.99 -42.63 4.68
N SER A 629 -28.52 -43.37 3.68
CA SER A 629 -28.76 -44.81 3.56
C SER A 629 -27.59 -45.55 2.89
N PRO A 630 -26.40 -45.58 3.52
CA PRO A 630 -25.27 -46.32 2.97
C PRO A 630 -25.55 -47.84 3.03
N GLN A 631 -25.15 -48.55 1.98
CA GLN A 631 -25.33 -50.00 1.85
C GLN A 631 -24.04 -50.66 1.36
N ALA A 632 -23.92 -51.96 1.56
CA ALA A 632 -22.81 -52.77 1.04
C ALA A 632 -23.31 -54.14 0.58
N THR A 633 -22.70 -54.71 -0.46
CA THR A 633 -23.06 -56.05 -0.91
C THR A 633 -22.67 -57.11 0.13
N PRO A 634 -23.48 -58.17 0.33
CA PRO A 634 -23.12 -59.26 1.23
C PRO A 634 -21.85 -59.99 0.77
N ILE A 635 -21.12 -60.56 1.72
CA ILE A 635 -19.95 -61.42 1.48
C ILE A 635 -20.14 -62.79 2.14
N THR A 636 -19.32 -63.77 1.80
CA THR A 636 -19.31 -65.09 2.45
C THR A 636 -18.24 -65.12 3.53
N TYR A 637 -18.48 -65.82 4.64
CA TYR A 637 -17.49 -66.00 5.71
C TYR A 637 -16.18 -66.58 5.15
N GLY A 638 -15.05 -66.02 5.60
CA GLY A 638 -13.72 -66.25 5.04
C GLY A 638 -13.27 -65.21 4.00
N GLN A 639 -14.19 -64.46 3.38
CA GLN A 639 -13.83 -63.35 2.50
C GLN A 639 -13.48 -62.07 3.30
N THR A 640 -12.69 -61.19 2.70
CA THR A 640 -12.40 -59.86 3.24
C THR A 640 -13.40 -58.81 2.73
N LEU A 641 -13.42 -57.62 3.35
CA LEU A 641 -14.22 -56.47 2.91
C LEU A 641 -13.95 -56.06 1.46
N ALA A 642 -12.80 -56.40 0.88
CA ALA A 642 -12.51 -56.21 -0.55
C ALA A 642 -13.51 -56.90 -1.49
N SER A 643 -14.23 -57.92 -1.01
CA SER A 643 -15.30 -58.61 -1.75
C SER A 643 -16.67 -57.91 -1.63
N SER A 644 -16.78 -56.89 -0.78
CA SER A 644 -18.01 -56.10 -0.56
C SER A 644 -17.89 -54.73 -1.22
N THR A 645 -18.92 -54.31 -1.95
CA THR A 645 -18.97 -53.00 -2.62
C THR A 645 -19.90 -52.04 -1.88
N PRO A 646 -19.36 -51.00 -1.21
CA PRO A 646 -20.16 -49.97 -0.54
C PRO A 646 -20.80 -49.00 -1.55
N SER A 647 -22.01 -48.54 -1.25
CA SER A 647 -22.84 -47.68 -2.11
C SER A 647 -23.87 -46.86 -1.31
N GLY A 648 -24.72 -46.06 -1.99
CA GLY A 648 -25.84 -45.35 -1.35
C GLY A 648 -25.55 -43.90 -0.91
N ALA A 649 -24.64 -43.20 -1.59
CA ALA A 649 -24.26 -41.83 -1.22
C ALA A 649 -25.33 -40.76 -1.56
N GLY A 650 -26.15 -40.99 -2.58
CA GLY A 650 -27.11 -39.99 -3.09
C GLY A 650 -26.47 -38.76 -3.76
N VAL A 651 -25.15 -38.65 -3.75
CA VAL A 651 -24.32 -37.64 -4.44
C VAL A 651 -23.18 -38.33 -5.20
N ASP A 652 -22.72 -37.72 -6.30
CA ASP A 652 -21.65 -38.29 -7.12
C ASP A 652 -20.33 -38.40 -6.34
N GLY A 653 -19.77 -39.61 -6.29
CA GLY A 653 -18.52 -39.91 -5.62
C GLY A 653 -18.27 -41.40 -5.52
N SER A 654 -17.30 -41.78 -4.69
CA SER A 654 -16.90 -43.17 -4.49
C SER A 654 -16.74 -43.49 -3.00
N PHE A 655 -17.04 -44.73 -2.63
CA PHE A 655 -16.74 -45.26 -1.30
C PHE A 655 -15.48 -46.10 -1.34
N ALA A 656 -14.71 -46.06 -0.25
CA ALA A 656 -13.61 -46.97 0.02
C ALA A 656 -13.67 -47.44 1.47
N TRP A 657 -13.50 -48.74 1.71
CA TRP A 657 -13.27 -49.27 3.05
C TRP A 657 -11.99 -48.69 3.62
N VAL A 658 -11.97 -48.34 4.90
CA VAL A 658 -10.74 -47.85 5.56
C VAL A 658 -9.68 -48.96 5.57
N ASP A 659 -10.10 -50.21 5.76
CA ASP A 659 -9.24 -51.39 5.60
C ASP A 659 -10.00 -52.52 4.88
N ALA A 660 -9.78 -52.62 3.57
CA ALA A 660 -10.39 -53.66 2.73
C ALA A 660 -9.87 -55.08 3.01
N THR A 661 -8.77 -55.23 3.75
CA THR A 661 -8.18 -56.54 4.09
C THR A 661 -8.82 -57.19 5.30
N THR A 662 -9.64 -56.42 6.05
CA THR A 662 -10.40 -56.92 7.20
C THR A 662 -11.29 -58.10 6.78
N ALA A 663 -11.12 -59.24 7.44
CA ALA A 663 -12.06 -60.36 7.38
C ALA A 663 -13.00 -60.29 8.60
N PRO A 664 -14.32 -60.32 8.42
CA PRO A 664 -15.26 -60.43 9.54
C PRO A 664 -14.97 -61.62 10.44
N SER A 665 -15.09 -61.44 11.75
CA SER A 665 -14.78 -62.49 12.74
C SER A 665 -15.80 -63.64 12.76
N GLY A 666 -17.00 -63.43 12.24
CA GLY A 666 -18.07 -64.43 12.15
C GLY A 666 -19.08 -64.07 11.06
N ALA A 667 -19.95 -65.03 10.72
CA ALA A 667 -21.14 -64.73 9.92
C ALA A 667 -22.14 -63.86 10.73
N GLY A 668 -23.02 -63.15 10.03
CA GLY A 668 -23.92 -62.14 10.58
C GLY A 668 -23.64 -60.74 10.05
N THR A 669 -24.31 -59.73 10.61
CA THR A 669 -24.18 -58.33 10.18
C THR A 669 -23.31 -57.55 11.15
N SER A 670 -22.31 -56.83 10.64
CA SER A 670 -21.44 -55.96 11.44
C SER A 670 -21.08 -54.70 10.65
N SER A 671 -20.80 -53.60 11.35
CA SER A 671 -20.50 -52.30 10.75
C SER A 671 -19.00 -52.05 10.66
N TYR A 672 -18.54 -51.61 9.50
CA TYR A 672 -17.13 -51.34 9.23
C TYR A 672 -16.91 -49.90 8.75
N PRO A 673 -15.77 -49.28 9.09
CA PRO A 673 -15.48 -47.90 8.69
C PRO A 673 -15.21 -47.80 7.19
N ALA A 674 -15.83 -46.80 6.57
CA ALA A 674 -15.64 -46.44 5.16
C ALA A 674 -15.50 -44.92 5.00
N THR A 675 -14.82 -44.51 3.94
CA THR A 675 -14.71 -43.11 3.53
C THR A 675 -15.46 -42.92 2.22
N PHE A 676 -16.36 -41.94 2.19
CA PHE A 676 -16.95 -41.43 0.95
C PHE A 676 -16.15 -40.22 0.45
N THR A 677 -15.71 -40.29 -0.80
CA THR A 677 -14.98 -39.23 -1.50
C THR A 677 -15.85 -38.71 -2.65
N PRO A 678 -16.39 -37.48 -2.55
CA PRO A 678 -17.15 -36.84 -3.63
C PRO A 678 -16.31 -36.66 -4.90
N THR A 679 -16.95 -36.73 -6.07
CA THR A 679 -16.27 -36.47 -7.37
C THR A 679 -15.81 -35.01 -7.51
N ASP A 680 -16.45 -34.08 -6.80
CA ASP A 680 -16.07 -32.66 -6.72
C ASP A 680 -15.42 -32.34 -5.34
N PRO A 681 -14.13 -32.70 -5.14
CA PRO A 681 -13.44 -32.46 -3.88
C PRO A 681 -13.13 -30.97 -3.65
N ALA A 682 -13.30 -30.12 -4.66
CA ALA A 682 -13.09 -28.69 -4.52
C ALA A 682 -14.21 -28.06 -3.68
N ASN A 683 -15.46 -28.51 -3.87
CA ASN A 683 -16.62 -27.96 -3.16
C ASN A 683 -17.14 -28.81 -2.00
N TYR A 684 -16.82 -30.10 -1.94
CA TYR A 684 -17.35 -31.01 -0.92
C TYR A 684 -16.27 -31.62 -0.02
N ASN A 685 -16.61 -31.86 1.24
CA ASN A 685 -15.78 -32.61 2.19
C ASN A 685 -15.91 -34.12 1.97
N THR A 686 -14.85 -34.86 2.26
CA THR A 686 -14.90 -36.32 2.43
C THR A 686 -15.67 -36.67 3.70
N VAL A 687 -16.47 -37.74 3.67
CA VAL A 687 -17.27 -38.18 4.82
C VAL A 687 -16.74 -39.53 5.33
N ALA A 688 -16.34 -39.59 6.59
CA ALA A 688 -16.08 -40.85 7.28
C ALA A 688 -17.37 -41.36 7.92
N LEU A 689 -17.70 -42.63 7.72
CA LEU A 689 -18.91 -43.27 8.23
C LEU A 689 -18.68 -44.75 8.51
N SER A 690 -19.68 -45.42 9.05
CA SER A 690 -19.69 -46.88 9.18
C SER A 690 -20.82 -47.47 8.34
N ILE A 691 -20.52 -48.53 7.59
CA ILE A 691 -21.46 -49.21 6.70
C ILE A 691 -21.61 -50.65 7.19
N ALA A 692 -22.85 -51.11 7.33
CA ALA A 692 -23.16 -52.48 7.72
C ALA A 692 -22.89 -53.44 6.55
N VAL A 693 -22.16 -54.52 6.81
CA VAL A 693 -21.89 -55.61 5.88
C VAL A 693 -22.48 -56.90 6.44
N THR A 694 -23.28 -57.58 5.62
CA THR A 694 -23.81 -58.91 5.95
C THR A 694 -22.83 -59.98 5.47
N THR A 695 -22.40 -60.84 6.39
CA THR A 695 -21.51 -61.97 6.13
C THR A 695 -22.33 -63.25 6.20
N ASN A 696 -22.51 -63.92 5.07
CA ASN A 696 -23.26 -65.17 4.98
C ASN A 696 -22.38 -66.36 5.41
N PRO A 697 -22.93 -67.37 6.10
CA PRO A 697 -22.19 -68.60 6.39
C PRO A 697 -21.72 -69.31 5.11
N THR A 698 -20.52 -69.89 5.15
CA THR A 698 -19.94 -70.68 4.05
C THR A 698 -20.77 -71.93 3.81
N ALA A 699 -20.96 -72.35 2.56
CA ALA A 699 -21.66 -73.60 2.22
C ALA A 699 -20.64 -74.71 1.93
N PRO A 700 -20.30 -75.57 2.91
CA PRO A 700 -19.35 -76.65 2.68
C PRO A 700 -20.00 -77.84 1.98
N THR A 701 -19.18 -78.73 1.43
CA THR A 701 -19.61 -80.07 0.99
C THR A 701 -19.07 -81.12 1.95
N LEU A 702 -19.88 -82.13 2.25
CA LEU A 702 -19.49 -83.24 3.14
C LEU A 702 -19.30 -84.50 2.31
N ALA A 703 -18.19 -85.19 2.51
CA ALA A 703 -17.90 -86.45 1.81
C ALA A 703 -17.40 -87.53 2.78
N LEU A 704 -17.95 -88.73 2.66
CA LEU A 704 -17.43 -89.93 3.34
C LEU A 704 -16.11 -90.36 2.69
N ALA A 705 -15.11 -90.76 3.48
CA ALA A 705 -13.84 -91.20 2.91
C ALA A 705 -13.97 -92.61 2.27
N PRO A 706 -13.41 -92.84 1.07
CA PRO A 706 -13.54 -94.13 0.37
C PRO A 706 -12.93 -95.31 1.13
N ALA A 707 -11.87 -95.08 1.91
CA ALA A 707 -11.16 -96.10 2.67
C ALA A 707 -11.89 -96.53 3.96
N SER A 708 -12.95 -95.81 4.37
CA SER A 708 -13.65 -96.12 5.62
C SER A 708 -14.57 -97.33 5.53
N LEU A 709 -14.94 -97.82 4.34
CA LEU A 709 -16.01 -98.83 4.21
C LEU A 709 -15.80 -99.80 3.04
N SER A 710 -14.91 -100.78 3.20
CA SER A 710 -14.98 -101.98 2.37
C SER A 710 -14.81 -103.22 3.24
N THR A 711 -15.92 -103.95 3.36
CA THR A 711 -16.08 -105.24 4.04
C THR A 711 -15.51 -105.34 5.46
N ILE A 712 -16.37 -105.36 6.46
CA ILE A 712 -16.05 -105.91 7.79
C ILE A 712 -16.65 -107.31 7.94
N THR A 713 -16.24 -108.06 8.96
CA THR A 713 -16.94 -109.28 9.37
C THR A 713 -17.90 -108.96 10.52
N LEU A 714 -18.98 -109.72 10.65
CA LEU A 714 -19.93 -109.63 11.76
C LEU A 714 -19.19 -109.67 13.12
N GLY A 715 -19.46 -108.70 13.99
CA GLY A 715 -18.75 -108.50 15.26
C GLY A 715 -17.43 -107.72 15.16
N GLY A 716 -16.95 -107.39 13.95
CA GLY A 716 -15.79 -106.53 13.72
C GLY A 716 -16.15 -105.05 13.69
N SER A 717 -15.24 -104.18 14.11
CA SER A 717 -15.42 -102.72 14.09
C SER A 717 -14.96 -102.09 12.76
N ALA A 718 -15.64 -101.03 12.32
CA ALA A 718 -15.22 -100.17 11.21
C ALA A 718 -14.91 -98.76 11.69
N ASN A 719 -13.93 -98.09 11.10
CA ASN A 719 -13.76 -96.64 11.29
C ASN A 719 -14.46 -95.92 10.15
N VAL A 720 -15.46 -95.10 10.46
CA VAL A 720 -16.09 -94.19 9.51
C VAL A 720 -15.45 -92.82 9.63
N SER A 721 -15.22 -92.17 8.50
CA SER A 721 -14.69 -90.80 8.46
C SER A 721 -15.37 -89.99 7.38
N ALA A 722 -15.62 -88.72 7.68
CA ALA A 722 -16.16 -87.75 6.73
C ALA A 722 -15.36 -86.45 6.80
N ALA A 723 -15.11 -85.85 5.65
CA ALA A 723 -14.38 -84.60 5.52
C ALA A 723 -15.29 -83.50 4.94
N LEU A 724 -15.23 -82.33 5.56
CA LEU A 724 -15.84 -81.10 5.05
C LEU A 724 -14.85 -80.42 4.10
N ALA A 725 -15.25 -80.25 2.84
CA ALA A 725 -14.51 -79.47 1.87
C ALA A 725 -15.14 -78.07 1.74
N GLY A 726 -14.29 -77.04 1.64
CA GLY A 726 -14.74 -75.65 1.49
C GLY A 726 -15.28 -75.01 2.78
N ALA A 727 -15.31 -75.72 3.91
CA ALA A 727 -15.63 -75.13 5.21
C ALA A 727 -14.51 -74.20 5.70
N THR A 728 -14.88 -73.15 6.42
CA THR A 728 -13.91 -72.22 7.04
C THR A 728 -13.96 -72.38 8.55
N ASN A 729 -12.88 -72.93 9.12
CA ASN A 729 -12.75 -73.26 10.55
C ASN A 729 -13.99 -73.97 11.13
N PRO A 730 -14.44 -75.08 10.51
CA PRO A 730 -15.66 -75.76 10.93
C PRO A 730 -15.57 -76.23 12.38
N THR A 731 -16.63 -75.96 13.12
CA THR A 731 -16.88 -76.42 14.47
C THR A 731 -18.18 -77.23 14.47
N GLY A 732 -18.43 -78.00 15.53
CA GLY A 732 -19.63 -78.82 15.63
C GLY A 732 -19.38 -80.30 15.30
N THR A 733 -20.45 -81.03 15.02
CA THR A 733 -20.46 -82.49 15.04
C THR A 733 -20.96 -83.07 13.73
N VAL A 734 -20.32 -84.14 13.27
CA VAL A 734 -20.81 -85.01 12.20
C VAL A 734 -21.41 -86.26 12.83
N SER A 735 -22.62 -86.61 12.42
CA SER A 735 -23.29 -87.86 12.79
C SER A 735 -23.23 -88.84 11.63
N PHE A 736 -22.80 -90.07 11.91
CA PHE A 736 -22.78 -91.17 10.95
C PHE A 736 -23.94 -92.10 11.23
N SER A 737 -24.73 -92.39 10.22
CA SER A 737 -25.96 -93.15 10.35
C SER A 737 -26.12 -94.22 9.28
N ASP A 738 -26.81 -95.28 9.64
CA ASP A 738 -27.31 -96.33 8.74
C ASP A 738 -28.84 -96.25 8.72
N ASP A 739 -29.43 -95.94 7.56
CA ASP A 739 -30.88 -95.74 7.37
C ASP A 739 -31.55 -94.87 8.46
N GLY A 740 -30.86 -93.82 8.90
CA GLY A 740 -31.34 -92.86 9.90
C GLY A 740 -31.00 -93.21 11.36
N VAL A 741 -30.45 -94.40 11.65
CA VAL A 741 -29.94 -94.78 12.96
C VAL A 741 -28.53 -94.26 13.14
N THR A 742 -28.30 -93.41 14.14
CA THR A 742 -26.94 -92.91 14.43
C THR A 742 -26.07 -94.03 15.00
N LEU A 743 -25.04 -94.42 14.26
CA LEU A 743 -24.06 -95.43 14.67
C LEU A 743 -23.02 -94.83 15.62
N CYS A 744 -22.51 -93.65 15.26
CA CYS A 744 -21.61 -92.85 16.08
C CYS A 744 -21.60 -91.39 15.60
N SER A 745 -21.12 -90.49 16.45
CA SER A 745 -20.91 -89.08 16.12
C SER A 745 -19.52 -88.65 16.54
N ALA A 746 -18.92 -87.72 15.79
CA ALA A 746 -17.62 -87.16 16.11
C ALA A 746 -17.61 -85.65 15.89
N ARG A 747 -16.82 -84.93 16.71
CA ARG A 747 -16.58 -83.51 16.48
C ARG A 747 -15.65 -83.34 15.28
N VAL A 748 -15.88 -82.30 14.48
CA VAL A 748 -14.96 -81.91 13.42
C VAL A 748 -13.64 -81.45 14.06
N ASP A 749 -12.54 -82.02 13.59
CA ASP A 749 -11.19 -81.67 14.03
C ASP A 749 -10.62 -80.45 13.28
N GLY A 750 -9.40 -80.04 13.62
CA GLY A 750 -8.74 -78.88 12.99
C GLY A 750 -8.43 -79.04 11.50
N THR A 751 -8.63 -80.23 10.92
CA THR A 751 -8.47 -80.50 9.48
C THR A 751 -9.79 -80.50 8.73
N GLY A 752 -10.93 -80.29 9.40
CA GLY A 752 -12.25 -80.39 8.79
C GLY A 752 -12.76 -81.83 8.69
N THR A 753 -12.15 -82.77 9.41
CA THR A 753 -12.52 -84.19 9.38
C THR A 753 -13.19 -84.59 10.68
N ALA A 754 -14.20 -85.45 10.60
CA ALA A 754 -14.79 -86.13 11.75
C ALA A 754 -14.65 -87.63 11.53
N SER A 755 -14.17 -88.37 12.53
CA SER A 755 -14.00 -89.83 12.44
C SER A 755 -14.45 -90.49 13.74
N CYS A 756 -15.16 -91.61 13.63
CA CYS A 756 -15.49 -92.45 14.78
C CYS A 756 -15.42 -93.93 14.42
N SER A 757 -15.13 -94.75 15.44
CA SER A 757 -15.23 -96.19 15.31
C SER A 757 -16.68 -96.59 15.49
N VAL A 758 -17.28 -97.18 14.45
CA VAL A 758 -18.50 -97.97 14.55
C VAL A 758 -18.11 -99.27 15.25
N PRO A 759 -18.58 -99.53 16.49
CA PRO A 759 -18.36 -100.82 17.12
C PRO A 759 -19.04 -101.90 16.26
N GLY A 760 -18.64 -103.18 16.36
CA GLY A 760 -19.14 -104.28 15.53
C GLY A 760 -20.60 -104.67 15.78
N LEU A 761 -21.46 -103.67 15.73
CA LEU A 761 -22.88 -103.67 16.01
C LEU A 761 -23.69 -103.94 14.73
N LEU A 762 -23.13 -103.78 13.53
CA LEU A 762 -23.90 -104.03 12.31
C LEU A 762 -24.06 -105.53 12.08
N LEU A 763 -25.27 -105.94 11.70
CA LEU A 763 -25.57 -107.30 11.29
C LEU A 763 -24.97 -107.60 9.90
N ALA A 764 -24.97 -108.86 9.48
CA ALA A 764 -24.47 -109.25 8.16
C ALA A 764 -25.41 -108.72 7.06
N GLY A 765 -24.84 -108.06 6.04
CA GLY A 765 -25.60 -107.43 4.96
C GLY A 765 -24.91 -106.18 4.39
N ASP A 766 -25.58 -105.51 3.46
CA ASP A 766 -25.15 -104.22 2.91
C ASP A 766 -25.85 -103.08 3.67
N HIS A 767 -25.06 -102.14 4.19
CA HIS A 767 -25.53 -101.02 5.02
C HIS A 767 -25.28 -99.67 4.33
N PRO A 768 -26.31 -98.87 4.02
CA PRO A 768 -26.16 -97.53 3.46
C PRO A 768 -25.72 -96.50 4.51
N ILE A 769 -24.42 -96.21 4.56
CA ILE A 769 -23.86 -95.23 5.50
C ILE A 769 -23.98 -93.82 4.93
N HIS A 770 -24.52 -92.92 5.75
CA HIS A 770 -24.68 -91.49 5.49
C HIS A 770 -24.01 -90.68 6.61
N ALA A 771 -23.42 -89.53 6.28
CA ALA A 771 -22.92 -88.57 7.25
C ALA A 771 -23.67 -87.24 7.14
N SER A 772 -24.01 -86.63 8.28
CA SER A 772 -24.62 -85.30 8.34
C SER A 772 -23.85 -84.37 9.28
N TYR A 773 -23.59 -83.17 8.79
CA TYR A 773 -23.03 -82.06 9.55
C TYR A 773 -24.12 -81.03 9.80
N ALA A 774 -24.42 -80.74 11.07
CA ALA A 774 -25.52 -79.86 11.47
C ALA A 774 -25.28 -78.36 11.19
N GLY A 775 -24.10 -78.00 10.68
CA GLY A 775 -23.68 -76.60 10.54
C GLY A 775 -23.15 -76.01 11.85
N ASP A 776 -22.68 -74.77 11.76
CA ASP A 776 -22.32 -73.92 12.89
C ASP A 776 -22.60 -72.44 12.58
N SER A 777 -22.10 -71.50 13.40
CA SER A 777 -22.33 -70.07 13.18
C SER A 777 -21.73 -69.54 11.88
N ASN A 778 -20.76 -70.24 11.29
CA ASN A 778 -19.94 -69.79 10.17
C ASN A 778 -20.08 -70.67 8.92
N ASN A 779 -20.61 -71.87 9.07
CA ASN A 779 -20.74 -72.89 8.03
C ASN A 779 -22.17 -73.43 8.03
N GLN A 780 -22.77 -73.54 6.85
CA GLN A 780 -24.10 -74.13 6.67
C GLN A 780 -24.07 -75.65 6.93
N GLU A 781 -25.24 -76.23 7.12
CA GLU A 781 -25.42 -77.68 7.19
C GLU A 781 -25.00 -78.37 5.89
N ALA A 782 -24.50 -79.61 5.99
CA ALA A 782 -24.09 -80.39 4.83
C ALA A 782 -24.32 -81.89 5.06
N THR A 783 -24.66 -82.61 4.00
CA THR A 783 -24.92 -84.05 4.00
C THR A 783 -24.05 -84.74 2.98
N SER A 784 -23.57 -85.95 3.28
CA SER A 784 -22.79 -86.74 2.33
C SER A 784 -23.70 -87.48 1.35
N SER A 785 -23.12 -87.92 0.22
CA SER A 785 -23.72 -89.05 -0.49
C SER A 785 -23.63 -90.33 0.35
N VAL A 786 -24.51 -91.29 0.07
CA VAL A 786 -24.50 -92.61 0.73
C VAL A 786 -23.32 -93.46 0.22
N GLN A 787 -22.67 -94.20 1.11
CA GLN A 787 -21.71 -95.25 0.76
C GLN A 787 -22.11 -96.58 1.40
N THR A 788 -21.93 -97.69 0.69
CA THR A 788 -22.33 -99.02 1.18
C THR A 788 -21.20 -99.67 1.98
N LEU A 789 -21.48 -100.06 3.23
CA LEU A 789 -20.64 -100.95 4.03
C LEU A 789 -21.22 -102.37 4.00
N THR A 790 -20.46 -103.31 3.45
CA THR A 790 -20.82 -104.74 3.52
C THR A 790 -20.28 -105.37 4.80
N VAL A 791 -21.11 -106.16 5.48
CA VAL A 791 -20.75 -106.96 6.65
C VAL A 791 -20.82 -108.44 6.27
N ASN A 792 -19.66 -109.07 6.19
CA ASN A 792 -19.50 -110.48 5.87
C ASN A 792 -19.86 -111.38 7.08
N PRO A 793 -20.20 -112.66 6.85
CA PRO A 793 -20.37 -113.65 7.91
C PRO A 793 -19.14 -113.76 8.83
N ALA A 794 -19.36 -114.07 10.10
CA ALA A 794 -18.30 -114.35 11.07
C ALA A 794 -17.75 -115.78 10.89
N SER A 795 -16.43 -115.93 10.95
CA SER A 795 -15.76 -117.24 11.03
C SER A 795 -15.63 -117.67 12.49
N VAL A 796 -16.45 -118.62 12.94
CA VAL A 796 -16.53 -119.05 14.33
C VAL A 796 -15.93 -120.45 14.52
N PRO A 797 -14.91 -120.64 15.38
CA PRO A 797 -14.31 -121.94 15.63
C PRO A 797 -15.28 -122.95 16.27
N LEU A 798 -15.16 -124.23 15.91
CA LEU A 798 -15.87 -125.34 16.55
C LEU A 798 -15.06 -125.90 17.75
N PRO A 799 -15.73 -126.43 18.80
CA PRO A 799 -15.08 -126.80 20.08
C PRO A 799 -14.16 -128.03 20.07
N GLY A 800 -14.25 -128.92 19.06
CA GLY A 800 -13.20 -129.91 18.72
C GLY A 800 -12.71 -130.88 19.80
N THR A 801 -13.56 -131.67 20.46
CA THR A 801 -13.11 -132.74 21.39
C THR A 801 -13.79 -134.09 21.17
N GLY A 802 -13.00 -135.17 21.13
CA GLY A 802 -13.39 -136.57 21.34
C GLY A 802 -14.13 -137.24 20.18
N ASP A 803 -15.32 -136.72 19.84
CA ASP A 803 -16.26 -137.31 18.87
C ASP A 803 -16.89 -136.25 17.93
N SER A 804 -16.30 -135.05 17.87
CA SER A 804 -16.81 -133.84 17.21
C SER A 804 -16.00 -133.41 15.97
N ALA A 805 -16.66 -132.83 14.96
CA ALA A 805 -15.99 -132.28 13.77
C ALA A 805 -15.08 -131.10 14.13
N SER A 806 -13.88 -131.05 13.54
CA SER A 806 -12.92 -129.94 13.65
C SER A 806 -13.06 -128.94 12.50
N GLY A 807 -12.98 -127.64 12.76
CA GLY A 807 -13.02 -126.59 11.72
C GLY A 807 -13.62 -125.27 12.21
N THR A 808 -14.05 -124.43 11.27
CA THR A 808 -14.76 -123.16 11.53
C THR A 808 -16.11 -123.17 10.82
N ALA A 809 -17.16 -122.68 11.48
CA ALA A 809 -18.43 -122.40 10.85
C ALA A 809 -18.50 -120.94 10.38
N GLN A 810 -19.19 -120.68 9.27
CA GLN A 810 -19.53 -119.32 8.84
C GLN A 810 -20.91 -118.96 9.39
N VAL A 811 -20.98 -118.00 10.31
CA VAL A 811 -22.21 -117.54 10.95
C VAL A 811 -22.60 -116.18 10.36
N SER A 812 -23.73 -116.11 9.69
CA SER A 812 -24.37 -114.86 9.28
C SER A 812 -25.64 -114.64 10.09
N ILE A 813 -25.75 -113.47 10.71
CA ILE A 813 -26.97 -113.00 11.37
C ILE A 813 -27.38 -111.74 10.60
N SER A 814 -28.54 -111.72 9.98
CA SER A 814 -29.08 -110.56 9.27
C SER A 814 -30.44 -110.17 9.84
N GLY A 815 -30.84 -108.91 9.67
CA GLY A 815 -32.07 -108.39 10.24
C GLY A 815 -32.48 -107.07 9.59
N PRO A 816 -33.65 -106.53 9.95
CA PRO A 816 -34.08 -105.20 9.53
C PRO A 816 -33.10 -104.12 10.02
N ALA A 817 -33.10 -102.98 9.32
CA ALA A 817 -32.32 -101.81 9.70
C ALA A 817 -32.65 -101.37 11.15
N GLY A 818 -31.61 -101.04 11.92
CA GLY A 818 -31.74 -100.72 13.34
C GLY A 818 -31.57 -101.91 14.30
N CYS A 819 -31.55 -103.16 13.82
CA CYS A 819 -31.01 -104.27 14.61
C CYS A 819 -29.49 -104.15 14.74
N LEU A 820 -28.98 -104.19 15.97
CA LEU A 820 -27.56 -104.14 16.26
C LEU A 820 -27.10 -105.40 17.01
N LEU A 821 -25.95 -105.96 16.64
CA LEU A 821 -25.27 -107.01 17.39
C LEU A 821 -24.89 -106.50 18.77
N ASP A 822 -25.35 -107.19 19.81
CA ASP A 822 -25.04 -106.90 21.21
C ASP A 822 -23.94 -107.83 21.74
N VAL A 823 -24.00 -109.11 21.36
CA VAL A 823 -22.98 -110.13 21.67
C VAL A 823 -22.63 -110.88 20.39
N ALA A 824 -21.33 -110.92 20.06
CA ALA A 824 -20.83 -111.58 18.87
C ALA A 824 -21.09 -113.10 18.87
N PRO A 825 -21.30 -113.72 17.69
CA PRO A 825 -21.60 -115.14 17.62
C PRO A 825 -20.42 -116.00 18.07
N THR A 826 -20.69 -116.95 18.97
CA THR A 826 -19.72 -117.94 19.45
C THR A 826 -20.31 -119.34 19.35
N ILE A 827 -19.47 -120.35 19.12
CA ILE A 827 -19.87 -121.75 19.16
C ILE A 827 -19.02 -122.45 20.23
N ALA A 828 -19.67 -122.95 21.27
CA ALA A 828 -19.00 -123.57 22.41
C ALA A 828 -19.53 -124.98 22.69
N ALA A 829 -18.72 -125.84 23.33
CA ALA A 829 -19.19 -127.15 23.76
C ALA A 829 -20.38 -127.01 24.74
N ALA A 830 -21.35 -127.92 24.63
CA ALA A 830 -22.44 -127.99 25.58
C ALA A 830 -21.91 -128.29 26.98
N THR A 831 -22.42 -127.58 27.98
CA THR A 831 -22.13 -127.82 29.39
C THR A 831 -23.34 -128.42 30.09
N GLN A 832 -23.16 -128.91 31.32
CA GLN A 832 -24.29 -129.40 32.12
C GLN A 832 -25.34 -128.30 32.37
N ALA A 833 -24.95 -127.03 32.38
CA ALA A 833 -25.87 -125.90 32.57
C ALA A 833 -26.85 -125.73 31.41
N ASP A 834 -26.54 -126.27 30.22
CA ASP A 834 -27.35 -126.10 29.01
C ASP A 834 -28.56 -127.02 28.95
N GLN A 835 -28.65 -128.00 29.87
CA GLN A 835 -29.81 -128.89 30.02
C GLN A 835 -30.30 -129.47 28.67
N LEU A 836 -29.39 -130.02 27.86
CA LEU A 836 -29.77 -130.68 26.61
C LEU A 836 -30.86 -131.75 26.85
N PRO A 837 -31.71 -132.04 25.85
CA PRO A 837 -32.63 -133.18 25.92
C PRO A 837 -31.91 -134.45 26.43
N PRO A 838 -32.56 -135.29 27.26
CA PRO A 838 -31.93 -136.49 27.81
C PRO A 838 -31.30 -137.34 26.71
N ASP A 839 -30.05 -137.77 26.95
CA ASP A 839 -29.22 -138.57 26.04
C ASP A 839 -28.90 -137.94 24.67
N ALA A 840 -29.18 -136.64 24.48
CA ALA A 840 -28.75 -135.90 23.29
C ALA A 840 -27.32 -135.38 23.43
N THR A 841 -26.61 -135.30 22.29
CA THR A 841 -25.27 -134.68 22.22
C THR A 841 -25.26 -133.55 21.21
N ALA A 842 -24.44 -132.52 21.44
CA ALA A 842 -24.24 -131.38 20.55
C ALA A 842 -22.84 -131.44 19.92
N PRO A 843 -22.59 -132.34 18.94
CA PRO A 843 -21.24 -132.61 18.44
C PRO A 843 -20.62 -131.40 17.73
N LEU A 844 -21.40 -130.41 17.29
CA LEU A 844 -20.89 -129.18 16.67
C LEU A 844 -20.90 -127.98 17.62
N GLY A 845 -21.25 -128.17 18.90
CA GLY A 845 -21.40 -127.09 19.87
C GLY A 845 -22.72 -126.32 19.77
N LEU A 846 -22.89 -125.36 20.68
CA LEU A 846 -24.01 -124.44 20.77
C LEU A 846 -23.59 -123.10 20.22
N LEU A 847 -24.29 -122.63 19.18
CA LEU A 847 -24.23 -121.25 18.73
C LEU A 847 -24.91 -120.36 19.77
N ARG A 848 -24.26 -119.26 20.13
CA ARG A 848 -24.82 -118.18 20.96
C ARG A 848 -24.50 -116.83 20.36
N PHE A 849 -25.48 -115.94 20.36
CA PHE A 849 -25.32 -114.54 20.00
C PHE A 849 -26.42 -113.72 20.69
N ALA A 850 -26.26 -112.41 20.72
CA ALA A 850 -27.33 -111.50 21.11
C ALA A 850 -27.42 -110.33 20.12
N VAL A 851 -28.63 -109.90 19.78
CA VAL A 851 -28.89 -108.66 19.05
C VAL A 851 -29.84 -107.77 19.84
N LYS A 852 -29.80 -106.45 19.63
CA LYS A 852 -30.64 -105.46 20.30
C LYS A 852 -31.14 -104.39 19.33
N ASP A 853 -32.17 -103.66 19.71
CA ASP A 853 -32.62 -102.46 19.00
C ASP A 853 -31.62 -101.30 19.17
N GLY A 854 -31.23 -100.68 18.06
CA GLY A 854 -30.37 -99.50 17.98
C GLY A 854 -31.03 -98.18 18.38
N GLY A 855 -32.25 -98.21 18.91
CA GLY A 855 -32.95 -97.05 19.47
C GLY A 855 -34.07 -96.48 18.59
N LEU A 856 -34.54 -97.24 17.60
CA LEU A 856 -35.67 -96.84 16.73
C LEU A 856 -37.05 -97.29 17.27
N GLY A 857 -37.11 -97.99 18.40
CA GLY A 857 -38.36 -98.30 19.10
C GLY A 857 -39.11 -99.50 18.52
N GLY A 858 -38.59 -100.70 18.77
CA GLY A 858 -39.11 -101.98 18.29
C GLY A 858 -38.60 -102.38 16.91
N SER A 859 -37.51 -101.77 16.43
CA SER A 859 -37.01 -102.03 15.06
C SER A 859 -36.47 -103.45 14.88
N CYS A 860 -35.92 -104.03 15.95
CA CYS A 860 -35.36 -105.37 15.92
C CYS A 860 -36.40 -106.47 16.24
N SER A 861 -37.38 -106.60 15.34
CA SER A 861 -38.51 -107.53 15.50
C SER A 861 -38.18 -108.99 15.19
N SER A 862 -37.24 -109.25 14.27
CA SER A 862 -36.77 -110.60 13.95
C SER A 862 -35.42 -110.58 13.25
N VAL A 863 -34.59 -111.59 13.49
CA VAL A 863 -33.34 -111.85 12.77
C VAL A 863 -33.37 -113.20 12.05
N GLN A 864 -32.64 -113.26 10.93
CA GLN A 864 -32.34 -114.48 10.19
C GLN A 864 -30.93 -114.92 10.55
N VAL A 865 -30.79 -116.18 10.95
CA VAL A 865 -29.51 -116.79 11.28
C VAL A 865 -29.23 -117.89 10.28
N ARG A 866 -28.03 -117.89 9.74
CA ARG A 866 -27.53 -118.96 8.88
C ARG A 866 -26.11 -119.32 9.29
N THR A 867 -25.93 -120.58 9.64
CA THR A 867 -24.65 -121.16 10.05
C THR A 867 -24.26 -122.23 9.06
N VAL A 868 -23.13 -122.05 8.38
CA VAL A 868 -22.57 -123.04 7.45
C VAL A 868 -21.43 -123.77 8.15
N TYR A 869 -21.60 -125.06 8.37
CA TYR A 869 -20.59 -125.92 8.99
C TYR A 869 -19.63 -126.51 7.93
N PRO A 870 -18.47 -127.07 8.33
CA PRO A 870 -17.61 -127.81 7.42
C PRO A 870 -18.34 -128.95 6.73
N SER A 871 -17.91 -129.32 5.52
CA SER A 871 -18.71 -130.24 4.70
C SER A 871 -18.91 -131.62 5.31
N GLY A 872 -20.14 -132.14 5.26
CA GLY A 872 -20.57 -133.40 5.84
C GLY A 872 -20.89 -133.36 7.33
N SER A 873 -20.69 -132.22 8.02
CA SER A 873 -20.78 -132.16 9.50
C SER A 873 -22.20 -132.32 10.06
N LEU A 874 -23.24 -132.02 9.27
CA LEU A 874 -24.64 -132.08 9.72
C LEU A 874 -25.30 -133.45 9.55
N ALA A 875 -24.60 -134.44 8.99
CA ALA A 875 -25.18 -135.76 8.72
C ALA A 875 -25.64 -136.46 10.01
N GLY A 876 -26.92 -136.83 10.07
CA GLY A 876 -27.52 -137.52 11.24
C GLY A 876 -27.79 -136.63 12.46
N LEU A 877 -27.63 -135.31 12.32
CA LEU A 877 -28.02 -134.32 13.31
C LEU A 877 -29.40 -133.74 12.98
N ALA A 878 -30.04 -133.12 13.97
CA ALA A 878 -31.28 -132.37 13.85
C ALA A 878 -31.10 -130.98 14.44
N ALA A 879 -31.72 -129.96 13.84
CA ALA A 879 -31.61 -128.58 14.29
C ALA A 879 -32.51 -128.33 15.53
N TYR A 880 -31.91 -127.85 16.62
CA TYR A 880 -32.61 -127.52 17.86
C TYR A 880 -32.30 -126.11 18.33
N LYS A 881 -33.25 -125.54 19.08
CA LYS A 881 -33.15 -124.24 19.74
C LYS A 881 -33.55 -124.30 21.20
N TYR A 882 -33.02 -123.37 21.97
CA TYR A 882 -33.33 -123.17 23.37
C TYR A 882 -34.06 -121.83 23.58
N GLY A 883 -35.18 -121.86 24.29
CA GLY A 883 -35.91 -120.64 24.67
C GLY A 883 -37.31 -120.91 25.23
N PRO A 884 -37.97 -119.92 25.84
CA PRO A 884 -39.35 -119.99 26.29
C PRO A 884 -40.31 -120.38 25.15
N HIS A 885 -40.87 -121.59 25.27
CA HIS A 885 -41.86 -122.18 24.37
C HIS A 885 -43.28 -121.73 24.78
N ALA A 886 -43.59 -120.44 24.71
CA ALA A 886 -44.88 -119.94 25.19
C ALA A 886 -45.99 -119.96 24.13
N GLN A 887 -45.71 -119.86 22.81
CA GLN A 887 -46.77 -119.75 21.80
C GLN A 887 -46.42 -120.29 20.39
N MET A 888 -46.12 -121.59 20.26
CA MET A 888 -46.10 -122.24 18.93
C MET A 888 -47.37 -123.08 18.70
N THR A 889 -48.25 -122.62 17.80
CA THR A 889 -49.33 -123.46 17.23
C THR A 889 -48.72 -124.42 16.21
N GLY A 890 -48.45 -125.68 16.59
CA GLY A 890 -48.19 -126.76 15.61
C GLY A 890 -47.01 -127.71 15.83
N ALA A 891 -46.28 -127.66 16.94
CA ALA A 891 -45.20 -128.63 17.23
C ALA A 891 -45.49 -129.45 18.51
N THR A 892 -45.04 -130.71 18.52
CA THR A 892 -45.23 -131.65 19.64
C THR A 892 -44.14 -131.42 20.70
N PRO A 893 -44.46 -131.11 21.97
CA PRO A 893 -43.46 -130.96 23.03
C PRO A 893 -42.79 -132.31 23.26
N THR A 894 -41.46 -132.39 23.15
CA THR A 894 -40.74 -133.64 23.41
C THR A 894 -39.92 -133.64 24.70
N THR A 895 -39.65 -132.50 25.37
CA THR A 895 -38.91 -132.50 26.65
C THR A 895 -39.24 -131.33 27.58
N THR A 896 -39.05 -131.54 28.89
CA THR A 896 -39.16 -130.55 29.98
C THR A 896 -37.96 -129.60 30.08
N THR A 897 -37.02 -129.62 29.13
CA THR A 897 -35.71 -128.94 29.24
C THR A 897 -35.61 -127.60 28.49
N GLY A 898 -36.69 -127.15 27.83
CA GLY A 898 -36.71 -125.88 27.08
C GLY A 898 -36.07 -125.93 25.69
N TRP A 899 -35.55 -127.11 25.28
CA TRP A 899 -35.06 -127.35 23.93
C TRP A 899 -36.15 -127.96 23.05
N TYR A 900 -36.28 -127.46 21.82
CA TYR A 900 -37.25 -127.97 20.86
C TYR A 900 -36.65 -128.07 19.45
N ALA A 901 -37.18 -129.02 18.67
CA ALA A 901 -36.78 -129.21 17.29
C ALA A 901 -37.31 -128.05 16.44
N LEU A 902 -36.48 -127.49 15.58
CA LEU A 902 -36.87 -126.40 14.70
C LEU A 902 -37.83 -126.88 13.60
N THR A 903 -39.13 -126.65 13.78
CA THR A 903 -40.11 -126.75 12.68
C THR A 903 -39.92 -125.59 11.72
N GLY A 904 -39.40 -125.86 10.53
CA GLY A 904 -39.15 -124.85 9.48
C GLY A 904 -37.69 -124.38 9.33
N ALA A 905 -36.74 -124.88 10.14
CA ALA A 905 -35.32 -124.71 9.80
C ALA A 905 -34.93 -125.61 8.63
N GLY A 906 -34.30 -125.01 7.62
CA GLY A 906 -33.67 -125.76 6.56
C GLY A 906 -32.27 -126.16 6.98
N MET A 907 -32.05 -127.45 7.25
CA MET A 907 -30.71 -128.03 7.06
C MET A 907 -30.61 -128.42 5.58
N VAL A 908 -29.91 -127.60 4.81
CA VAL A 908 -29.70 -127.82 3.37
C VAL A 908 -28.21 -127.96 3.13
N GLY A 909 -27.78 -129.17 2.77
CA GLY A 909 -26.36 -129.52 2.75
C GLY A 909 -25.73 -129.33 4.13
N ASP A 910 -24.74 -128.45 4.20
CA ASP A 910 -23.97 -128.17 5.42
C ASP A 910 -24.40 -126.88 6.15
N ALA A 911 -25.50 -126.26 5.72
CA ALA A 911 -26.01 -125.03 6.30
C ALA A 911 -27.27 -125.27 7.15
N MET A 912 -27.29 -124.73 8.36
CA MET A 912 -28.46 -124.59 9.23
C MET A 912 -28.97 -123.15 9.14
N SER A 913 -30.20 -122.95 8.68
CA SER A 913 -30.81 -121.62 8.57
C SER A 913 -32.17 -121.55 9.27
N TYR A 914 -32.44 -120.45 9.96
CA TYR A 914 -33.69 -120.23 10.69
C TYR A 914 -33.91 -118.74 11.00
N SER A 915 -35.12 -118.38 11.43
CA SER A 915 -35.45 -117.06 11.98
C SER A 915 -35.67 -117.12 13.49
N VAL A 916 -35.42 -116.01 14.18
CA VAL A 916 -35.81 -115.77 15.58
C VAL A 916 -36.58 -114.46 15.59
N ALA A 917 -37.79 -114.44 16.14
CA ALA A 917 -38.49 -113.19 16.42
C ALA A 917 -38.20 -112.76 17.86
N ASP A 918 -38.17 -111.46 18.14
CA ASP A 918 -38.05 -110.91 19.50
C ASP A 918 -39.21 -111.39 20.37
N ASN A 919 -38.87 -112.02 21.50
CA ASN A 919 -39.80 -112.76 22.36
C ASN A 919 -40.58 -113.89 21.65
N GLY A 920 -40.11 -114.32 20.49
CA GLY A 920 -40.64 -115.46 19.74
C GLY A 920 -39.94 -116.76 20.11
N ASP A 921 -40.35 -117.85 19.46
CA ASP A 921 -39.76 -119.16 19.75
C ASP A 921 -38.25 -119.17 19.45
N GLY A 922 -37.47 -119.46 20.49
CA GLY A 922 -36.01 -119.61 20.41
C GLY A 922 -35.25 -118.38 20.86
N ASP A 923 -35.95 -117.32 21.25
CA ASP A 923 -35.38 -116.20 21.96
C ASP A 923 -35.39 -116.47 23.47
N SER A 924 -34.24 -116.76 24.04
CA SER A 924 -34.04 -117.04 25.46
C SER A 924 -34.05 -115.79 26.35
N ASP A 925 -34.03 -114.59 25.77
CA ASP A 925 -34.26 -113.34 26.48
C ASP A 925 -35.77 -113.01 26.45
N SER A 926 -36.27 -112.38 27.51
CA SER A 926 -37.68 -111.92 27.60
C SER A 926 -37.80 -110.39 27.53
N THR A 927 -36.68 -109.72 27.27
CA THR A 927 -36.60 -108.26 27.17
C THR A 927 -36.96 -107.83 25.75
N VAL A 928 -38.06 -107.10 25.58
CA VAL A 928 -38.46 -106.54 24.26
C VAL A 928 -37.34 -105.69 23.66
N GLY A 929 -37.01 -105.98 22.41
CA GLY A 929 -35.95 -105.34 21.65
C GLY A 929 -34.58 -105.96 21.86
N ARG A 930 -34.48 -107.19 22.38
CA ARG A 930 -33.22 -107.94 22.54
C ARG A 930 -33.46 -109.43 22.33
N ILE A 931 -32.77 -110.01 21.36
CA ILE A 931 -32.87 -111.44 21.01
C ILE A 931 -31.58 -112.15 21.44
N GLU A 932 -31.69 -113.14 22.31
CA GLU A 932 -30.62 -114.10 22.63
C GLU A 932 -31.02 -115.51 22.20
N ASP A 933 -30.36 -116.10 21.19
CA ASP A 933 -30.77 -117.39 20.62
C ASP A 933 -29.66 -118.45 20.70
N PRO A 934 -29.67 -119.28 21.75
CA PRO A 934 -28.83 -120.47 21.82
C PRO A 934 -29.42 -121.57 20.92
N SER A 935 -28.64 -122.03 19.95
CA SER A 935 -29.06 -123.09 19.03
C SER A 935 -27.97 -124.13 18.80
N ALA A 936 -28.35 -125.36 18.46
CA ALA A 936 -27.41 -126.43 18.21
C ALA A 936 -27.96 -127.50 17.26
N PRO A 937 -27.13 -128.04 16.35
CA PRO A 937 -27.38 -129.33 15.71
C PRO A 937 -27.18 -130.46 16.74
N LEU A 938 -28.26 -131.09 17.18
CA LEU A 938 -28.23 -132.16 18.18
C LEU A 938 -28.38 -133.54 17.55
N ARG A 939 -27.77 -134.53 18.19
CA ARG A 939 -27.96 -135.95 17.90
C ARG A 939 -28.84 -136.57 18.98
N LEU A 940 -29.92 -137.26 18.58
CA LEU A 940 -30.88 -137.90 19.49
C LEU A 940 -30.57 -139.39 19.71
N PRO A 941 -30.99 -139.96 20.86
CA PRO A 941 -30.87 -141.39 21.14
C PRO A 941 -31.69 -142.23 20.15
N GLY A 942 -31.08 -143.28 19.59
CA GLY A 942 -31.73 -144.21 18.65
C GLY A 942 -31.62 -143.85 17.16
N ALA A 943 -31.11 -142.67 16.82
CA ALA A 943 -30.69 -142.36 15.45
C ALA A 943 -29.36 -143.07 15.17
N ALA A 944 -29.42 -144.18 14.43
CA ALA A 944 -28.22 -144.90 14.01
C ALA A 944 -27.22 -143.91 13.37
N ALA A 945 -25.94 -144.04 13.73
CA ALA A 945 -24.89 -143.45 12.93
C ALA A 945 -25.14 -143.86 11.48
N ALA A 946 -25.40 -142.88 10.60
CA ALA A 946 -25.26 -143.13 9.18
C ALA A 946 -23.85 -143.73 9.01
N PRO A 947 -23.72 -144.83 8.24
CA PRO A 947 -22.42 -145.46 8.05
C PRO A 947 -21.45 -144.35 7.68
N THR A 948 -20.35 -144.24 8.42
CA THR A 948 -19.20 -143.45 8.00
C THR A 948 -19.01 -143.76 6.53
N ALA A 949 -19.28 -142.78 5.68
CA ALA A 949 -18.87 -142.84 4.29
C ALA A 949 -17.36 -143.00 4.38
N VAL A 950 -16.91 -144.24 4.22
CA VAL A 950 -15.52 -144.54 3.88
C VAL A 950 -15.24 -143.60 2.73
N PRO A 951 -14.23 -142.73 2.80
CA PRO A 951 -13.94 -141.82 1.72
C PRO A 951 -13.84 -142.67 0.46
N THR A 952 -14.78 -142.45 -0.46
CA THR A 952 -14.64 -142.91 -1.82
C THR A 952 -13.42 -142.18 -2.33
N LEU A 953 -12.30 -142.91 -2.37
CA LEU A 953 -11.03 -142.47 -2.94
C LEU A 953 -11.36 -141.72 -4.23
N GLY A 954 -10.98 -140.43 -4.27
CA GLY A 954 -11.14 -139.64 -5.48
C GLY A 954 -10.42 -140.31 -6.64
N HIS A 955 -10.78 -139.97 -7.88
CA HIS A 955 -10.17 -140.56 -9.08
C HIS A 955 -8.62 -140.52 -9.08
N SER A 956 -8.01 -139.60 -8.32
CA SER A 956 -6.58 -139.48 -8.07
C SER A 956 -5.99 -140.56 -7.15
N GLU A 957 -6.76 -141.04 -6.16
CA GLU A 957 -6.31 -141.99 -5.13
C GLU A 957 -6.62 -143.45 -5.52
N LEU A 958 -7.67 -143.66 -6.34
CA LEU A 958 -7.93 -144.95 -7.00
C LEU A 958 -6.84 -145.29 -8.06
N PHE A 959 -6.21 -144.27 -8.64
CA PHE A 959 -5.06 -144.42 -9.54
C PHE A 959 -3.80 -144.88 -8.78
N LEU A 960 -3.62 -144.44 -7.53
CA LEU A 960 -2.44 -144.77 -6.72
C LEU A 960 -2.48 -146.21 -6.19
N LEU A 961 -3.67 -146.74 -5.88
CA LEU A 961 -3.84 -148.11 -5.38
C LEU A 961 -3.73 -149.18 -6.50
N VAL A 962 -4.06 -148.81 -7.75
CA VAL A 962 -3.84 -149.65 -8.94
C VAL A 962 -2.36 -149.61 -9.40
N LEU A 963 -1.64 -148.50 -9.17
CA LEU A 963 -0.19 -148.40 -9.42
C LEU A 963 0.65 -149.17 -8.38
N LEU A 964 0.22 -149.26 -7.12
CA LEU A 964 0.93 -149.96 -6.04
C LEU A 964 0.83 -151.50 -6.11
N LEU A 965 -0.14 -152.05 -6.85
CA LEU A 965 -0.26 -153.50 -7.09
C LEU A 965 0.34 -153.97 -8.44
N ALA A 966 0.85 -153.05 -9.28
CA ALA A 966 1.39 -153.36 -10.61
C ALA A 966 2.85 -152.91 -10.87
N GLY A 967 3.55 -152.34 -9.88
CA GLY A 967 4.79 -151.59 -10.11
C GLY A 967 6.01 -151.97 -9.27
N GLY A 968 6.21 -153.25 -8.94
CA GLY A 968 7.49 -153.72 -8.39
C GLY A 968 8.54 -153.87 -9.48
N ALA A 969 9.20 -152.78 -9.93
CA ALA A 969 10.43 -152.85 -10.73
C ALA A 969 11.10 -151.48 -10.98
N VAL A 970 12.36 -151.36 -10.56
CA VAL A 970 13.47 -150.76 -11.32
C VAL A 970 13.73 -149.23 -11.21
N VAL A 971 14.77 -148.95 -10.40
CA VAL A 971 15.97 -148.13 -10.72
C VAL A 971 15.86 -146.59 -10.78
N ALA A 972 16.28 -146.00 -9.67
CA ALA A 972 17.46 -145.12 -9.53
C ALA A 972 17.71 -143.91 -10.45
N ARG A 973 18.10 -142.84 -9.74
CA ARG A 973 19.10 -141.79 -10.03
C ARG A 973 18.61 -140.43 -10.54
N ARG A 974 18.99 -139.45 -9.68
CA ARG A 974 19.74 -138.20 -9.97
C ARG A 974 18.95 -136.91 -10.22
N THR A 975 18.98 -136.07 -9.17
CA THR A 975 19.58 -134.71 -9.12
C THR A 975 19.45 -133.79 -10.32
N ASN A 976 18.90 -132.58 -10.10
CA ASN A 976 19.48 -131.23 -10.32
C ASN A 976 18.34 -130.19 -10.43
N ARG A 977 18.27 -129.14 -9.59
CA ARG A 977 19.05 -127.87 -9.50
C ARG A 977 18.24 -126.69 -10.05
N LYS A 978 18.29 -125.58 -9.29
CA LYS A 978 18.37 -124.17 -9.71
C LYS A 978 17.10 -123.58 -10.34
N GLU A 979 16.77 -122.30 -10.27
CA GLU A 979 17.26 -120.98 -9.78
C GLU A 979 16.02 -120.07 -10.01
N GLY A 980 15.77 -118.89 -9.43
CA GLY A 980 16.53 -117.94 -8.64
C GLY A 980 15.71 -116.64 -8.53
N GLN A 981 16.01 -115.85 -7.49
CA GLN A 981 15.88 -114.39 -7.25
C GLN A 981 15.30 -113.52 -8.38
N GLN A 982 14.51 -112.46 -8.12
CA GLN A 982 14.49 -111.48 -7.03
C GLN A 982 13.07 -111.14 -6.56
#